data_AF-A0A8T3ZBC6-F1
#
_entry.id   AF-A0A8T3ZBC6-F1
#
_cell.length_a   1.000
_cell.length_b   1.000
_cell.length_c   1.000
_cell.angle_alpha   90.00
_cell.angle_beta   90.00
_cell.angle_gamma   90.00
#
_symmetry.space_group_name_H-M   'P 1'
#
loop_
_entity.id
_entity.type
_entity.pdbx_description
1 polymer ?
#
loop_
_entity_poly.entity_id
_entity_poly.type
_entity_poly.pdbx_seq_one_letter_code
_entity_poly.pdbx_strand_id
1 'polypeptide(L)'
;MDYGEAVRYLYDLQYLGVKFGLENTAELLFRLGGPHTRYKTVHVAGTNGKGSVCALVSSVLTAAGYRTGLYTSPHLIDFTERVKVDGKAAAREDIARLTAEIIPHLEAMRKSPEERLCTFFEATTALAFKHFENEGVDVAVMETGMGGRLDSTNVIVPEASVITRLGMDHMKYLGGTLAKIAREKAGIIKPGVPVVSAAQEGDALHVIRQTAAERGSKLRVEGIDFHCSRKSFGIGGQRLSYRGSRGRPFDVDISLLGKFQVENAGLALCAIEVLRERGFGIPDGAIRKGMKGARWPARLQVVRKNPLVVVDGMHNPNAAQAVADSWGEVFGKRKVRLVLGIMADKDYPRTASTVSSKASMTIATAPAFQRALPADRLARDIGAAEYYDIPADAIVSAIRGAGDSSAVLIAGSLYLAGEALMFLGDAPPDSVDVFERLQKEYSIGAFPGHDVGGNEAVEPGGREPFHVLISTILSHRTRDENTHRASSALLARYGTPESLAKAPVAEVERLVRPSGFYRMKARYVKAAAKAVVDDFGGNVPRDIGSLMAIPAVGRKTANCVLVYGFGIPAIPVDVHVHRVSNRLGLVKTKTPDDTETILATVVPKSLWIDINRLLVRHGQEVCQPRRPRCPKCVLRGVCMLWRRESLPVSQKKKGKGGR
;
A
#
# COMPACT_ATOMS: atom_id res chain seq x y z
N MET A 1 2.28 19.13 -7.01
CA MET A 1 1.32 18.03 -6.79
C MET A 1 1.76 17.20 -5.60
N ASP A 2 0.83 16.68 -4.82
CA ASP A 2 1.11 15.72 -3.74
C ASP A 2 1.13 14.26 -4.27
N TYR A 3 1.47 13.31 -3.41
CA TYR A 3 1.54 11.90 -3.78
C TYR A 3 0.19 11.30 -4.18
N GLY A 4 -0.90 11.69 -3.50
CA GLY A 4 -2.24 11.19 -3.81
C GLY A 4 -2.70 11.67 -5.18
N GLU A 5 -2.46 12.94 -5.51
CA GLU A 5 -2.69 13.52 -6.83
C GLU A 5 -1.86 12.81 -7.91
N ALA A 6 -0.59 12.54 -7.63
CA ALA A 6 0.31 11.87 -8.57
C ALA A 6 -0.15 10.43 -8.88
N VAL A 7 -0.45 9.66 -7.85
CA VAL A 7 -0.94 8.28 -8.01
C VAL A 7 -2.30 8.26 -8.72
N ARG A 8 -3.20 9.20 -8.42
CA ARG A 8 -4.48 9.34 -9.12
C ARG A 8 -4.27 9.63 -10.61
N TYR A 9 -3.41 10.60 -10.95
CA TYR A 9 -3.08 10.91 -12.34
C TYR A 9 -2.56 9.68 -13.09
N LEU A 10 -1.64 8.93 -12.47
CA LEU A 10 -1.12 7.70 -13.07
C LEU A 10 -2.25 6.68 -13.27
N TYR A 11 -3.11 6.46 -12.28
CA TYR A 11 -4.24 5.55 -12.40
C TYR A 11 -5.27 5.98 -13.44
N ASP A 12 -5.46 7.27 -13.67
CA ASP A 12 -6.33 7.74 -14.75
C ASP A 12 -5.82 7.23 -16.10
N LEU A 13 -4.51 7.04 -16.30
CA LEU A 13 -3.97 6.46 -17.55
C LEU A 13 -4.37 4.98 -17.77
N GLN A 14 -5.01 4.31 -16.80
CA GLN A 14 -5.49 2.94 -16.96
C GLN A 14 -6.67 2.82 -17.94
N TYR A 15 -7.41 3.91 -18.23
CA TYR A 15 -8.53 3.85 -19.19
C TYR A 15 -8.09 3.39 -20.59
N LEU A 16 -6.82 3.65 -20.95
CA LEU A 16 -6.22 3.22 -22.22
C LEU A 16 -6.01 1.70 -22.31
N GLY A 17 -6.11 0.99 -21.19
CA GLY A 17 -5.96 -0.47 -21.12
C GLY A 17 -4.55 -0.95 -21.46
N VAL A 18 -4.48 -2.13 -22.09
CA VAL A 18 -3.22 -2.71 -22.57
C VAL A 18 -3.01 -2.29 -24.02
N LYS A 19 -1.94 -1.53 -24.26
CA LYS A 19 -1.42 -1.24 -25.60
C LYS A 19 -0.10 -1.99 -25.79
N PHE A 20 0.02 -2.70 -26.91
CA PHE A 20 1.28 -3.32 -27.31
C PHE A 20 2.07 -2.38 -28.21
N GLY A 21 3.35 -2.22 -27.90
CA GLY A 21 4.26 -1.34 -28.64
C GLY A 21 5.39 -0.85 -27.74
N LEU A 22 6.51 -0.50 -28.35
CA LEU A 22 7.64 0.14 -27.64
C LEU A 22 7.77 1.61 -28.01
N GLU A 23 7.05 2.08 -29.03
CA GLU A 23 7.21 3.38 -29.67
C GLU A 23 6.94 4.51 -28.68
N ASN A 24 5.80 4.45 -27.99
CA ASN A 24 5.44 5.41 -26.94
C ASN A 24 6.47 5.43 -25.80
N THR A 25 6.90 4.25 -25.33
CA THR A 25 7.84 4.17 -24.20
C THR A 25 9.21 4.72 -24.60
N ALA A 26 9.68 4.37 -25.80
CA ALA A 26 10.93 4.86 -26.35
C ALA A 26 10.91 6.38 -26.54
N GLU A 27 9.83 6.93 -27.11
CA GLU A 27 9.65 8.38 -27.28
C GLU A 27 9.61 9.11 -25.92
N LEU A 28 8.86 8.58 -24.94
CA LEU A 28 8.82 9.19 -23.61
C LEU A 28 10.21 9.18 -22.94
N LEU A 29 10.94 8.07 -23.05
CA LEU A 29 12.30 7.98 -22.52
C LEU A 29 13.29 8.88 -23.26
N PHE A 30 13.13 9.06 -24.56
CA PHE A 30 13.92 10.01 -25.34
C PHE A 30 13.71 11.44 -24.82
N ARG A 31 12.45 11.84 -24.61
CA ARG A 31 12.11 13.15 -24.03
C ARG A 31 12.67 13.37 -22.63
N LEU A 32 12.85 12.29 -21.85
CA LEU A 32 13.45 12.31 -20.51
C LEU A 32 14.99 12.24 -20.51
N GLY A 33 15.65 12.27 -21.67
CA GLY A 33 17.11 12.25 -21.79
C GLY A 33 17.75 10.85 -21.80
N GLY A 34 16.95 9.81 -22.05
CA GLY A 34 17.40 8.42 -22.18
C GLY A 34 17.85 7.76 -20.87
N PRO A 35 17.11 7.89 -19.74
CA PRO A 35 17.58 7.46 -18.42
C PRO A 35 17.88 5.95 -18.33
N HIS A 36 17.11 5.14 -19.08
CA HIS A 36 17.26 3.69 -19.18
C HIS A 36 18.61 3.19 -19.74
N THR A 37 19.46 4.08 -20.24
CA THR A 37 20.78 3.75 -20.81
C THR A 37 21.97 4.11 -19.89
N ARG A 38 21.71 4.72 -18.73
CA ARG A 38 22.76 5.25 -17.83
C ARG A 38 23.37 4.23 -16.88
N TYR A 39 22.77 3.05 -16.75
CA TYR A 39 23.18 2.02 -15.81
C TYR A 39 22.96 0.63 -16.37
N LYS A 40 23.53 -0.39 -15.72
CA LYS A 40 23.39 -1.78 -16.14
C LYS A 40 22.02 -2.32 -15.78
N THR A 41 21.57 -3.36 -16.49
CA THR A 41 20.25 -3.95 -16.21
C THR A 41 20.27 -5.46 -16.23
N VAL A 42 19.37 -6.08 -15.47
CA VAL A 42 19.01 -7.51 -15.56
C VAL A 42 17.53 -7.57 -15.88
N HIS A 43 17.14 -8.33 -16.90
CA HIS A 43 15.76 -8.33 -17.37
C HIS A 43 15.10 -9.69 -17.14
N VAL A 44 13.95 -9.71 -16.45
CA VAL A 44 13.30 -10.94 -16.01
C VAL A 44 11.88 -11.02 -16.56
N ALA A 45 11.62 -12.06 -17.36
CA ALA A 45 10.30 -12.40 -17.89
C ALA A 45 9.87 -13.80 -17.42
N GLY A 46 8.59 -14.12 -17.56
CA GLY A 46 8.03 -15.40 -17.14
C GLY A 46 6.56 -15.32 -16.73
N THR A 47 5.94 -16.46 -16.43
CA THR A 47 4.57 -16.49 -15.91
C THR A 47 4.58 -16.43 -14.39
N ASN A 48 5.28 -17.36 -13.74
CA ASN A 48 5.40 -17.42 -12.29
C ASN A 48 6.87 -17.30 -11.86
N GLY A 49 7.12 -16.66 -10.72
CA GLY A 49 8.47 -16.57 -10.14
C GLY A 49 9.29 -15.32 -10.47
N LYS A 50 8.86 -14.50 -11.45
CA LYS A 50 9.53 -13.25 -11.86
C LYS A 50 9.97 -12.38 -10.67
N GLY A 51 9.02 -11.82 -9.92
CA GLY A 51 9.32 -11.02 -8.73
C GLY A 51 10.19 -11.72 -7.67
N SER A 52 10.05 -13.04 -7.47
CA SER A 52 10.92 -13.79 -6.54
C SER A 52 12.38 -13.81 -7.03
N VAL A 53 12.59 -14.07 -8.32
CA VAL A 53 13.93 -14.04 -8.95
C VAL A 53 14.50 -12.62 -8.88
N CYS A 54 13.70 -11.60 -9.22
CA CYS A 54 14.14 -10.21 -9.13
C CYS A 54 14.55 -9.83 -7.71
N ALA A 55 13.79 -10.23 -6.69
CA ALA A 55 14.09 -9.98 -5.29
C ALA A 55 15.38 -10.68 -4.81
N LEU A 56 15.64 -11.91 -5.30
CA LEU A 56 16.87 -12.64 -4.98
C LEU A 56 18.10 -12.00 -5.65
N VAL A 57 18.02 -11.71 -6.95
CA VAL A 57 19.11 -11.08 -7.71
C VAL A 57 19.44 -9.70 -7.14
N SER A 58 18.44 -8.85 -6.95
CA SER A 58 18.65 -7.50 -6.39
C SER A 58 19.26 -7.54 -4.98
N SER A 59 18.77 -8.43 -4.11
CA SER A 59 19.32 -8.60 -2.75
C SER A 59 20.78 -9.04 -2.76
N VAL A 60 21.19 -9.90 -3.70
CA VAL A 60 22.60 -10.31 -3.86
C VAL A 60 23.46 -9.15 -4.38
N LEU A 61 22.97 -8.37 -5.35
CA LEU A 61 23.70 -7.22 -5.90
C LEU A 61 23.89 -6.12 -4.85
N THR A 62 22.85 -5.78 -4.10
CA THR A 62 22.96 -4.87 -2.93
C THR A 62 23.94 -5.42 -1.89
N ALA A 63 23.89 -6.72 -1.58
CA ALA A 63 24.82 -7.34 -0.64
C ALA A 63 26.27 -7.36 -1.13
N ALA A 64 26.50 -7.27 -2.45
CA ALA A 64 27.81 -7.16 -3.08
C ALA A 64 28.35 -5.72 -3.13
N GLY A 65 27.53 -4.73 -2.73
CA GLY A 65 27.93 -3.33 -2.65
C GLY A 65 27.51 -2.48 -3.85
N TYR A 66 26.74 -3.02 -4.79
CA TYR A 66 26.15 -2.24 -5.89
C TYR A 66 24.92 -1.48 -5.42
N ARG A 67 24.79 -0.20 -5.80
CA ARG A 67 23.54 0.54 -5.66
C ARG A 67 22.54 -0.05 -6.64
N THR A 68 21.54 -0.75 -6.12
CA THR A 68 20.72 -1.66 -6.92
C THR A 68 19.28 -1.16 -7.01
N GLY A 69 18.83 -0.92 -8.24
CA GLY A 69 17.43 -0.65 -8.56
C GLY A 69 16.64 -1.96 -8.71
N LEU A 70 15.37 -1.95 -8.33
CA LEU A 70 14.42 -3.05 -8.55
C LEU A 70 13.09 -2.47 -9.02
N TYR A 71 12.66 -2.86 -10.21
CA TYR A 71 11.35 -2.53 -10.75
C TYR A 71 10.48 -3.79 -10.84
N THR A 72 9.31 -3.75 -10.19
CA THR A 72 8.41 -4.92 -10.09
C THR A 72 6.95 -4.55 -10.30
N SER A 73 6.13 -5.53 -10.69
CA SER A 73 4.69 -5.32 -10.85
C SER A 73 3.84 -6.59 -10.63
N PRO A 74 2.59 -6.43 -10.16
CA PRO A 74 2.02 -5.22 -9.55
C PRO A 74 2.60 -4.99 -8.12
N HIS A 75 2.23 -3.88 -7.48
CA HIS A 75 2.43 -3.72 -6.03
C HIS A 75 1.35 -4.48 -5.24
N LEU A 76 1.58 -4.68 -3.94
CA LEU A 76 0.62 -5.31 -3.02
C LEU A 76 -0.21 -4.28 -2.26
N ILE A 77 0.43 -3.28 -1.66
CA ILE A 77 -0.23 -2.30 -0.79
C ILE A 77 -0.06 -0.89 -1.35
N ASP A 78 1.19 -0.46 -1.57
CA ASP A 78 1.50 0.91 -1.95
C ASP A 78 2.22 0.98 -3.30
N PHE A 79 1.91 2.00 -4.11
CA PHE A 79 2.50 2.17 -5.43
C PHE A 79 4.03 2.24 -5.42
N THR A 80 4.62 2.84 -4.37
CA THR A 80 6.08 2.94 -4.19
C THR A 80 6.77 1.58 -4.17
N GLU A 81 6.08 0.48 -3.84
CA GLU A 81 6.66 -0.86 -3.87
C GLU A 81 7.15 -1.29 -5.25
N ARG A 82 6.61 -0.68 -6.32
CA ARG A 82 7.02 -0.97 -7.70
C ARG A 82 8.47 -0.57 -7.96
N VAL A 83 8.97 0.47 -7.28
CA VAL A 83 10.27 1.08 -7.54
C VAL A 83 11.09 1.07 -6.25
N LYS A 84 12.17 0.29 -6.21
CA LYS A 84 13.03 0.19 -5.03
C LYS A 84 14.48 0.47 -5.35
N VAL A 85 15.20 1.07 -4.42
CA VAL A 85 16.67 1.19 -4.42
C VAL A 85 17.19 0.59 -3.13
N ASP A 86 18.15 -0.35 -3.25
CA ASP A 86 18.74 -1.09 -2.13
C ASP A 86 17.71 -1.73 -1.19
N GLY A 87 16.64 -2.26 -1.79
CA GLY A 87 15.54 -2.93 -1.10
C GLY A 87 14.53 -2.00 -0.43
N LYS A 88 14.70 -0.68 -0.50
CA LYS A 88 13.77 0.33 0.05
C LYS A 88 12.88 0.88 -1.07
N ALA A 89 11.58 0.97 -0.82
CA ALA A 89 10.65 1.62 -1.74
C ALA A 89 10.98 3.11 -1.91
N ALA A 90 10.73 3.65 -3.10
CA ALA A 90 10.88 5.07 -3.40
C ALA A 90 10.06 5.92 -2.42
N ALA A 91 10.54 7.11 -2.07
CA ALA A 91 9.76 8.02 -1.24
C ALA A 91 8.51 8.49 -1.99
N ARG A 92 7.41 8.72 -1.26
CA ARG A 92 6.15 9.22 -1.84
C ARG A 92 6.37 10.57 -2.54
N GLU A 93 7.25 11.40 -1.98
CA GLU A 93 7.66 12.70 -2.50
C GLU A 93 8.43 12.56 -3.83
N ASP A 94 9.25 11.52 -3.98
CA ASP A 94 9.96 11.25 -5.23
C ASP A 94 9.00 10.81 -6.33
N ILE A 95 8.02 9.95 -5.99
CA ILE A 95 6.96 9.57 -6.94
C ILE A 95 6.16 10.80 -7.37
N ALA A 96 5.78 11.67 -6.44
CA ALA A 96 5.06 12.90 -6.74
C ALA A 96 5.87 13.84 -7.64
N ARG A 97 7.14 14.08 -7.31
CA ARG A 97 8.06 14.93 -8.09
C ARG A 97 8.27 14.38 -9.50
N LEU A 98 8.56 13.09 -9.63
CA LEU A 98 8.79 12.46 -10.93
C LEU A 98 7.52 12.40 -11.79
N THR A 99 6.36 12.21 -11.17
CA THR A 99 5.08 12.29 -11.90
C THR A 99 4.87 13.70 -12.44
N ALA A 100 5.14 14.74 -11.64
CA ALA A 100 5.08 16.13 -12.07
C ALA A 100 6.04 16.42 -13.24
N GLU A 101 7.25 15.85 -13.19
CA GLU A 101 8.26 15.97 -14.24
C GLU A 101 7.81 15.30 -15.56
N ILE A 102 7.16 14.14 -15.47
CA ILE A 102 6.76 13.35 -16.64
C ILE A 102 5.50 13.92 -17.31
N ILE A 103 4.60 14.57 -16.56
CA ILE A 103 3.33 15.11 -17.08
C ILE A 103 3.54 15.97 -18.34
N PRO A 104 4.38 17.04 -18.35
CA PRO A 104 4.58 17.86 -19.55
C PRO A 104 5.01 17.06 -20.79
N HIS A 105 5.79 15.99 -20.61
CA HIS A 105 6.20 15.12 -21.71
C HIS A 105 5.05 14.25 -22.22
N LEU A 106 4.21 13.71 -21.31
CA LEU A 106 2.99 12.98 -21.69
C LEU A 106 2.00 13.89 -22.42
N GLU A 107 1.84 15.13 -21.96
CA GLU A 107 0.98 16.13 -22.60
C GLU A 107 1.46 16.47 -24.00
N ALA A 108 2.77 16.68 -24.17
CA ALA A 108 3.37 16.99 -25.47
C ALA A 108 3.30 15.82 -26.48
N MET A 109 3.06 14.59 -26.00
CA MET A 109 2.84 13.41 -26.83
C MET A 109 1.37 13.18 -27.19
N ARG A 110 0.42 13.94 -26.62
CA ARG A 110 -0.99 13.78 -26.97
C ARG A 110 -1.25 14.15 -28.43
N LYS A 111 -2.22 13.49 -29.06
CA LYS A 111 -2.68 13.87 -30.40
C LYS A 111 -3.80 14.91 -30.37
N SER A 112 -4.64 14.87 -29.34
CA SER A 112 -5.68 15.85 -29.04
C SER A 112 -5.86 15.96 -27.52
N PRO A 113 -6.62 16.94 -27.00
CA PRO A 113 -6.95 17.02 -25.58
C PRO A 113 -7.54 15.70 -25.03
N GLU A 114 -8.31 14.97 -25.84
CA GLU A 114 -8.99 13.72 -25.49
C GLU A 114 -8.14 12.45 -25.76
N GLU A 115 -7.15 12.51 -26.67
CA GLU A 115 -6.34 11.35 -27.08
C GLU A 115 -4.95 11.35 -26.43
N ARG A 116 -4.85 10.75 -25.22
CA ARG A 116 -3.56 10.40 -24.58
C ARG A 116 -2.95 9.16 -25.23
N LEU A 117 -1.63 9.19 -25.46
CA LEU A 117 -0.93 8.06 -26.09
C LEU A 117 -0.33 7.06 -25.12
N CYS A 118 0.24 7.51 -24.00
CA CYS A 118 0.96 6.66 -23.06
C CYS A 118 0.03 6.02 -22.02
N THR A 119 0.11 4.70 -21.88
CA THR A 119 -0.62 3.95 -20.85
C THR A 119 0.01 4.12 -19.47
N PHE A 120 -0.74 3.72 -18.43
CA PHE A 120 -0.24 3.65 -17.05
C PHE A 120 1.11 2.92 -16.92
N PHE A 121 1.26 1.78 -17.61
CA PHE A 121 2.46 0.97 -17.49
C PHE A 121 3.66 1.60 -18.18
N GLU A 122 3.45 2.27 -19.32
CA GLU A 122 4.50 3.00 -20.04
C GLU A 122 5.01 4.18 -19.20
N ALA A 123 4.10 5.00 -18.66
CA ALA A 123 4.44 6.13 -17.78
C ALA A 123 5.15 5.67 -16.50
N THR A 124 4.66 4.62 -15.85
CA THR A 124 5.27 4.08 -14.61
C THR A 124 6.65 3.50 -14.88
N THR A 125 6.86 2.86 -16.02
CA THR A 125 8.16 2.31 -16.41
C THR A 125 9.17 3.42 -16.68
N ALA A 126 8.76 4.48 -17.39
CA ALA A 126 9.60 5.66 -17.60
C ALA A 126 9.97 6.35 -16.28
N LEU A 127 9.00 6.46 -15.36
CA LEU A 127 9.23 6.97 -14.00
C LEU A 127 10.27 6.14 -13.25
N ALA A 128 10.17 4.81 -13.28
CA ALA A 128 11.14 3.93 -12.64
C ALA A 128 12.55 4.11 -13.21
N PHE A 129 12.67 4.19 -14.54
CA PHE A 129 13.97 4.42 -15.17
C PHE A 129 14.58 5.77 -14.76
N LYS A 130 13.77 6.84 -14.73
CA LYS A 130 14.22 8.16 -14.30
C LYS A 130 14.60 8.19 -12.82
N HIS A 131 13.84 7.50 -11.97
CA HIS A 131 14.16 7.37 -10.54
C HIS A 131 15.53 6.72 -10.33
N PHE A 132 15.82 5.62 -11.02
CA PHE A 132 17.12 4.94 -10.90
C PHE A 132 18.29 5.79 -11.41
N GLU A 133 18.09 6.61 -12.45
CA GLU A 133 19.10 7.58 -12.89
C GLU A 133 19.37 8.63 -11.80
N ASN A 134 18.31 9.23 -11.24
CA ASN A 134 18.42 10.24 -10.19
C ASN A 134 19.07 9.70 -8.91
N GLU A 135 18.81 8.44 -8.59
CA GLU A 135 19.41 7.74 -7.46
C GLU A 135 20.84 7.24 -7.76
N GLY A 136 21.36 7.38 -8.98
CA GLY A 136 22.71 6.90 -9.31
C GLY A 136 22.87 5.39 -9.13
N VAL A 137 21.87 4.61 -9.55
CA VAL A 137 21.89 3.15 -9.52
C VAL A 137 22.99 2.61 -10.44
N ASP A 138 23.75 1.60 -9.98
CA ASP A 138 24.75 0.90 -10.79
C ASP A 138 24.09 -0.16 -11.70
N VAL A 139 23.11 -0.88 -11.14
CA VAL A 139 22.40 -1.97 -11.81
C VAL A 139 20.94 -2.02 -11.40
N ALA A 140 20.03 -2.05 -12.38
CA ALA A 140 18.60 -2.19 -12.17
C ALA A 140 18.09 -3.58 -12.58
N VAL A 141 17.36 -4.25 -11.68
CA VAL A 141 16.69 -5.52 -11.97
C VAL A 141 15.24 -5.22 -12.37
N MET A 142 14.91 -5.51 -13.63
CA MET A 142 13.65 -5.13 -14.27
C MET A 142 12.77 -6.35 -14.47
N GLU A 143 11.60 -6.38 -13.83
CA GLU A 143 10.54 -7.37 -14.11
C GLU A 143 9.66 -6.92 -15.28
N THR A 144 9.37 -7.81 -16.24
CA THR A 144 8.34 -7.53 -17.25
C THR A 144 6.94 -7.50 -16.63
N GLY A 145 6.10 -6.56 -17.06
CA GLY A 145 4.70 -6.50 -16.66
C GLY A 145 3.87 -7.60 -17.29
N MET A 146 3.90 -7.70 -18.62
CA MET A 146 3.18 -8.73 -19.37
C MET A 146 3.92 -9.09 -20.67
N GLY A 147 3.98 -10.39 -20.97
CA GLY A 147 4.73 -10.87 -22.14
C GLY A 147 6.23 -10.63 -21.97
N GLY A 148 6.81 -9.87 -22.89
CA GLY A 148 8.23 -9.50 -22.90
C GLY A 148 8.59 -8.67 -24.13
N ARG A 149 8.33 -9.19 -25.33
CA ARG A 149 8.69 -8.59 -26.63
C ARG A 149 8.24 -7.14 -26.78
N LEU A 150 6.99 -6.85 -26.41
CA LEU A 150 6.35 -5.54 -26.51
C LEU A 150 6.01 -4.96 -25.13
N ASP A 151 6.69 -5.42 -24.08
CA ASP A 151 6.56 -4.89 -22.73
C ASP A 151 7.36 -3.58 -22.61
N SER A 152 6.83 -2.56 -21.94
CA SER A 152 7.50 -1.25 -21.77
C SER A 152 8.91 -1.35 -21.20
N THR A 153 9.23 -2.40 -20.44
CA THR A 153 10.58 -2.61 -19.91
C THR A 153 11.59 -3.07 -20.97
N ASN A 154 11.15 -3.55 -22.15
CA ASN A 154 11.99 -4.16 -23.18
C ASN A 154 12.76 -3.17 -24.08
N VAL A 155 12.82 -1.90 -23.67
CA VAL A 155 13.63 -0.84 -24.28
C VAL A 155 15.13 -0.92 -23.90
N ILE A 156 15.50 -1.83 -22.98
CA ILE A 156 16.87 -1.98 -22.46
C ILE A 156 17.70 -3.03 -23.21
N VAL A 157 19.01 -2.95 -23.09
CA VAL A 157 19.94 -4.05 -23.42
C VAL A 157 20.57 -4.54 -22.11
N PRO A 158 20.13 -5.69 -21.56
CA PRO A 158 20.57 -6.13 -20.25
C PRO A 158 21.92 -6.85 -20.29
N GLU A 159 22.51 -7.00 -19.11
CA GLU A 159 23.69 -7.84 -18.85
C GLU A 159 23.33 -9.33 -18.83
N ALA A 160 22.08 -9.64 -18.47
CA ALA A 160 21.50 -10.98 -18.55
C ALA A 160 19.98 -10.90 -18.69
N SER A 161 19.42 -11.80 -19.50
CA SER A 161 17.96 -12.04 -19.59
C SER A 161 17.60 -13.31 -18.83
N VAL A 162 16.52 -13.30 -18.06
CA VAL A 162 16.05 -14.47 -17.29
C VAL A 162 14.60 -14.80 -17.66
N ILE A 163 14.34 -16.05 -18.02
CA ILE A 163 13.00 -16.55 -18.31
C ILE A 163 12.61 -17.57 -17.23
N THR A 164 11.72 -17.16 -16.32
CA THR A 164 11.19 -18.06 -15.28
C THR A 164 10.18 -19.03 -15.86
N ARG A 165 9.59 -19.89 -15.02
CA ARG A 165 8.62 -20.91 -15.47
C ARG A 165 7.46 -20.29 -16.26
N LEU A 166 7.22 -20.84 -17.44
CA LEU A 166 6.12 -20.46 -18.31
C LEU A 166 4.87 -21.28 -17.99
N GLY A 167 3.73 -20.67 -18.24
CA GLY A 167 2.43 -21.29 -18.02
C GLY A 167 1.34 -20.47 -18.68
N MET A 168 0.17 -21.11 -18.83
CA MET A 168 -1.03 -20.53 -19.43
C MET A 168 -1.56 -19.38 -18.56
N ASP A 169 -1.22 -18.14 -18.92
CA ASP A 169 -1.71 -16.92 -18.27
C ASP A 169 -1.78 -15.80 -19.31
N HIS A 170 -2.66 -14.83 -19.09
CA HIS A 170 -2.91 -13.71 -20.01
C HIS A 170 -3.22 -14.16 -21.45
N MET A 171 -3.90 -15.31 -21.62
CA MET A 171 -4.14 -15.93 -22.94
C MET A 171 -4.90 -15.02 -23.92
N LYS A 172 -5.75 -14.12 -23.39
CA LYS A 172 -6.43 -13.08 -24.18
C LYS A 172 -5.45 -12.19 -24.95
N TYR A 173 -4.25 -11.97 -24.40
CA TYR A 173 -3.25 -11.05 -24.93
C TYR A 173 -2.05 -11.77 -25.56
N LEU A 174 -1.60 -12.88 -24.96
CA LEU A 174 -0.37 -13.59 -25.36
C LEU A 174 -0.64 -14.81 -26.25
N GLY A 175 -1.91 -15.14 -26.48
CA GLY A 175 -2.35 -16.30 -27.26
C GLY A 175 -2.67 -17.54 -26.42
N GLY A 176 -3.41 -18.47 -27.03
CA GLY A 176 -3.93 -19.68 -26.38
C GLY A 176 -3.00 -20.90 -26.35
N THR A 177 -1.71 -20.75 -26.66
CA THR A 177 -0.75 -21.87 -26.59
C THR A 177 0.53 -21.48 -25.89
N LEU A 178 1.18 -22.45 -25.24
CA LEU A 178 2.43 -22.24 -24.52
C LEU A 178 3.54 -21.72 -25.44
N ALA A 179 3.59 -22.18 -26.70
CA ALA A 179 4.54 -21.70 -27.71
C ALA A 179 4.35 -20.21 -28.06
N LYS A 180 3.11 -19.71 -28.14
CA LYS A 180 2.84 -18.27 -28.37
C LYS A 180 3.27 -17.43 -27.16
N ILE A 181 2.96 -17.91 -25.95
CA ILE A 181 3.40 -17.28 -24.70
C ILE A 181 4.94 -17.25 -24.61
N ALA A 182 5.60 -18.34 -24.99
CA ALA A 182 7.05 -18.43 -25.03
C ALA A 182 7.66 -17.44 -26.02
N ARG A 183 7.08 -17.26 -27.21
CA ARG A 183 7.56 -16.28 -28.21
C ARG A 183 7.50 -14.86 -27.67
N GLU A 184 6.40 -14.49 -27.02
CA GLU A 184 6.29 -13.17 -26.40
C GLU A 184 7.33 -12.97 -25.29
N LYS A 185 7.56 -13.97 -24.44
CA LYS A 185 8.52 -13.85 -23.33
C LYS A 185 9.97 -13.92 -23.80
N ALA A 186 10.28 -14.73 -24.80
CA ALA A 186 11.61 -14.82 -25.41
C ALA A 186 12.01 -13.52 -26.13
N GLY A 187 11.09 -12.59 -26.36
CA GLY A 187 11.39 -11.27 -26.93
C GLY A 187 12.29 -10.38 -26.07
N ILE A 188 12.56 -10.76 -24.81
CA ILE A 188 13.59 -10.09 -23.97
C ILE A 188 15.01 -10.57 -24.25
N ILE A 189 15.19 -11.62 -25.07
CA ILE A 189 16.51 -12.12 -25.46
C ILE A 189 17.10 -11.14 -26.49
N LYS A 190 18.21 -10.50 -26.13
CA LYS A 190 18.91 -9.51 -26.97
C LYS A 190 20.17 -10.11 -27.61
N PRO A 191 20.56 -9.65 -28.82
CA PRO A 191 21.74 -10.18 -29.51
C PRO A 191 22.99 -10.23 -28.64
N GLY A 192 23.64 -11.40 -28.58
CA GLY A 192 24.86 -11.64 -27.79
C GLY A 192 24.71 -11.55 -26.26
N VAL A 193 23.51 -11.24 -25.74
CA VAL A 193 23.25 -11.18 -24.29
C VAL A 193 22.92 -12.59 -23.79
N PRO A 194 23.58 -13.09 -22.73
CA PRO A 194 23.29 -14.41 -22.17
C PRO A 194 21.86 -14.51 -21.63
N VAL A 195 21.27 -15.70 -21.73
CA VAL A 195 19.92 -15.98 -21.24
C VAL A 195 19.91 -17.18 -20.29
N VAL A 196 19.22 -17.04 -19.17
CA VAL A 196 18.98 -18.10 -18.19
C VAL A 196 17.50 -18.49 -18.24
N SER A 197 17.19 -19.77 -18.37
CA SER A 197 15.81 -20.26 -18.40
C SER A 197 15.57 -21.33 -17.33
N ALA A 198 14.37 -21.32 -16.76
CA ALA A 198 13.83 -22.48 -16.06
C ALA A 198 13.72 -23.67 -17.02
N ALA A 199 13.61 -24.88 -16.46
CA ALA A 199 13.13 -26.00 -17.24
C ALA A 199 11.73 -25.67 -17.78
N GLN A 200 11.47 -25.98 -19.05
CA GLN A 200 10.17 -25.75 -19.68
C GLN A 200 9.70 -27.03 -20.36
N GLU A 201 8.39 -27.19 -20.45
CA GLU A 201 7.75 -28.32 -21.13
C GLU A 201 7.57 -28.04 -22.62
N GLY A 202 7.73 -29.09 -23.44
CA GLY A 202 7.40 -29.10 -24.86
C GLY A 202 7.96 -27.92 -25.65
N ASP A 203 7.09 -27.31 -26.47
CA ASP A 203 7.45 -26.26 -27.43
C ASP A 203 8.00 -24.97 -26.79
N ALA A 204 7.75 -24.72 -25.49
CA ALA A 204 8.26 -23.51 -24.85
C ALA A 204 9.80 -23.49 -24.82
N LEU A 205 10.43 -24.62 -24.46
CA LEU A 205 11.88 -24.69 -24.45
C LEU A 205 12.46 -24.57 -25.87
N HIS A 206 11.77 -25.18 -26.84
CA HIS A 206 12.18 -25.11 -28.24
C HIS A 206 12.20 -23.66 -28.75
N VAL A 207 11.14 -22.89 -28.49
CA VAL A 207 11.07 -21.46 -28.85
C VAL A 207 12.20 -20.66 -28.21
N ILE A 208 12.48 -20.88 -26.93
CA ILE A 208 13.56 -20.17 -26.21
C ILE A 208 14.92 -20.51 -26.83
N ARG A 209 15.18 -21.79 -27.10
CA ARG A 209 16.42 -22.26 -27.76
C ARG A 209 16.59 -21.66 -29.14
N GLN A 210 15.55 -21.70 -29.96
CA GLN A 210 15.57 -21.14 -31.31
C GLN A 210 15.86 -19.63 -31.24
N THR A 211 15.12 -18.89 -30.40
CA THR A 211 15.32 -17.45 -30.24
C THR A 211 16.74 -17.13 -29.76
N ALA A 212 17.28 -17.89 -28.80
CA ALA A 212 18.64 -17.70 -28.31
C ALA A 212 19.67 -17.94 -29.43
N ALA A 213 19.50 -19.00 -30.23
CA ALA A 213 20.38 -19.30 -31.36
C ALA A 213 20.33 -18.20 -32.43
N GLU A 214 19.14 -17.75 -32.83
CA GLU A 214 18.95 -16.64 -33.78
C GLU A 214 19.59 -15.33 -33.30
N ARG A 215 19.66 -15.11 -31.99
CA ARG A 215 20.29 -13.94 -31.37
C ARG A 215 21.77 -14.14 -31.04
N GLY A 216 22.34 -15.31 -31.29
CA GLY A 216 23.71 -15.63 -30.88
C GLY A 216 23.93 -15.53 -29.36
N SER A 217 22.87 -15.77 -28.59
CA SER A 217 22.84 -15.64 -27.13
C SER A 217 23.14 -16.98 -26.45
N LYS A 218 24.11 -17.00 -25.54
CA LYS A 218 24.40 -18.19 -24.74
C LYS A 218 23.25 -18.51 -23.79
N LEU A 219 22.57 -19.63 -24.02
CA LEU A 219 21.47 -20.11 -23.18
C LEU A 219 21.97 -21.08 -22.10
N ARG A 220 21.47 -20.91 -20.87
CA ARG A 220 21.60 -21.86 -19.76
C ARG A 220 20.22 -22.28 -19.27
N VAL A 221 19.97 -23.58 -19.19
CA VAL A 221 18.69 -24.16 -18.81
C VAL A 221 18.82 -24.96 -17.53
N GLU A 222 17.91 -24.75 -16.58
CA GLU A 222 17.82 -25.58 -15.39
C GLU A 222 17.61 -27.05 -15.76
N GLY A 223 18.30 -27.96 -15.06
CA GLY A 223 18.24 -29.39 -15.34
C GLY A 223 19.19 -29.86 -16.44
N ILE A 224 19.85 -28.93 -17.14
CA ILE A 224 20.80 -29.21 -18.21
C ILE A 224 22.15 -28.57 -17.89
N ASP A 225 22.16 -27.25 -17.73
CA ASP A 225 23.39 -26.46 -17.51
C ASP A 225 23.65 -26.16 -16.04
N PHE A 226 22.58 -26.16 -15.23
CA PHE A 226 22.68 -25.97 -13.79
C PHE A 226 21.56 -26.72 -13.06
N HIS A 227 21.82 -27.05 -11.80
CA HIS A 227 20.86 -27.73 -10.93
C HIS A 227 20.81 -27.05 -9.57
N CYS A 228 19.61 -26.93 -9.01
CA CYS A 228 19.41 -26.48 -7.64
C CYS A 228 18.58 -27.54 -6.91
N SER A 229 19.12 -28.08 -5.82
CA SER A 229 18.41 -29.05 -4.99
C SER A 229 18.30 -28.55 -3.58
N ARG A 230 17.29 -29.04 -2.86
CA ARG A 230 17.06 -28.67 -1.48
C ARG A 230 17.68 -29.69 -0.54
N LYS A 231 18.45 -29.20 0.43
CA LYS A 231 19.07 -30.00 1.51
C LYS A 231 18.19 -30.07 2.75
N SER A 232 17.56 -28.95 3.13
CA SER A 232 16.63 -28.92 4.26
C SER A 232 15.62 -27.78 4.13
N PHE A 233 14.51 -27.85 4.86
CA PHE A 233 13.48 -26.83 4.89
C PHE A 233 12.82 -26.74 6.26
N GLY A 234 12.22 -25.58 6.53
CA GLY A 234 11.32 -25.36 7.64
C GLY A 234 10.70 -23.97 7.57
N ILE A 235 9.90 -23.62 8.57
CA ILE A 235 9.20 -22.32 8.66
C ILE A 235 10.21 -21.14 8.71
N GLY A 236 11.47 -21.39 9.08
CA GLY A 236 12.54 -20.39 9.10
C GLY A 236 13.28 -20.19 7.77
N GLY A 237 13.00 -20.96 6.73
CA GLY A 237 13.68 -20.89 5.43
C GLY A 237 14.06 -22.26 4.87
N GLN A 238 14.87 -22.25 3.81
CA GLN A 238 15.34 -23.45 3.12
C GLN A 238 16.85 -23.40 2.91
N ARG A 239 17.54 -24.53 3.06
CA ARG A 239 18.94 -24.70 2.66
C ARG A 239 19.00 -25.42 1.32
N LEU A 240 19.69 -24.81 0.37
CA LEU A 240 19.80 -25.26 -1.01
C LEU A 240 21.25 -25.60 -1.34
N SER A 241 21.44 -26.46 -2.33
CA SER A 241 22.72 -26.79 -2.96
C SER A 241 22.59 -26.50 -4.45
N TYR A 242 23.32 -25.50 -4.91
CA TYR A 242 23.38 -25.11 -6.32
C TYR A 242 24.62 -25.69 -6.98
N ARG A 243 24.50 -26.13 -8.23
CA ARG A 243 25.62 -26.55 -9.08
C ARG A 243 25.44 -25.90 -10.44
N GLY A 244 26.29 -24.93 -10.75
CA GLY A 244 26.34 -24.23 -12.03
C GLY A 244 27.41 -24.78 -12.97
N SER A 245 27.87 -23.93 -13.89
CA SER A 245 28.80 -24.34 -14.97
C SER A 245 30.18 -24.78 -14.47
N ARG A 246 30.61 -24.28 -13.31
CA ARG A 246 31.88 -24.69 -12.67
C ARG A 246 31.83 -26.09 -12.03
N GLY A 247 30.66 -26.73 -11.98
CA GLY A 247 30.47 -28.09 -11.48
C GLY A 247 30.62 -28.28 -9.96
N ARG A 248 31.15 -27.31 -9.20
CA ARG A 248 31.27 -27.40 -7.73
C ARG A 248 29.95 -27.04 -7.04
N PRO A 249 29.48 -27.86 -6.06
CA PRO A 249 28.33 -27.50 -5.24
C PRO A 249 28.57 -26.22 -4.43
N PHE A 250 27.55 -25.37 -4.38
CA PHE A 250 27.52 -24.14 -3.61
C PHE A 250 26.24 -24.08 -2.78
N ASP A 251 26.41 -24.20 -1.46
CA ASP A 251 25.27 -24.19 -0.54
C ASP A 251 24.84 -22.78 -0.18
N VAL A 252 23.53 -22.51 -0.13
CA VAL A 252 22.98 -21.23 0.33
C VAL A 252 21.71 -21.45 1.16
N ASP A 253 21.44 -20.52 2.07
CA ASP A 253 20.16 -20.46 2.76
C ASP A 253 19.28 -19.38 2.10
N ILE A 254 17.98 -19.66 1.91
CA ILE A 254 16.97 -18.69 1.48
C ILE A 254 15.86 -18.56 2.52
N SER A 255 15.29 -17.37 2.65
CA SER A 255 14.14 -17.13 3.56
C SER A 255 12.78 -17.42 2.90
N LEU A 256 12.73 -17.48 1.56
CA LEU A 256 11.49 -17.72 0.82
C LEU A 256 11.06 -19.19 0.95
N LEU A 257 9.79 -19.43 1.23
CA LEU A 257 9.22 -20.77 1.44
C LEU A 257 8.55 -21.31 0.18
N GLY A 258 8.43 -22.63 0.11
CA GLY A 258 7.78 -23.37 -0.97
C GLY A 258 8.78 -24.02 -1.94
N LYS A 259 8.36 -25.16 -2.52
CA LYS A 259 9.18 -25.94 -3.45
C LYS A 259 9.58 -25.14 -4.68
N PHE A 260 8.66 -24.35 -5.21
CA PHE A 260 8.89 -23.50 -6.39
C PHE A 260 9.96 -22.43 -6.17
N GLN A 261 10.29 -22.08 -4.91
CA GLN A 261 11.38 -21.15 -4.63
C GLN A 261 12.77 -21.78 -4.80
N VAL A 262 12.88 -23.11 -4.85
CA VAL A 262 14.15 -23.79 -5.14
C VAL A 262 14.57 -23.52 -6.59
N GLU A 263 13.64 -23.65 -7.54
CA GLU A 263 13.84 -23.30 -8.95
C GLU A 263 14.16 -21.79 -9.09
N ASN A 264 13.36 -20.91 -8.48
CA ASN A 264 13.60 -19.46 -8.54
C ASN A 264 14.99 -19.09 -7.98
N ALA A 265 15.43 -19.76 -6.90
CA ALA A 265 16.77 -19.57 -6.36
C ALA A 265 17.86 -20.10 -7.29
N GLY A 266 17.64 -21.23 -7.97
CA GLY A 266 18.54 -21.74 -8.99
C GLY A 266 18.72 -20.77 -10.15
N LEU A 267 17.61 -20.18 -10.64
CA LEU A 267 17.63 -19.17 -11.68
C LEU A 267 18.40 -17.91 -11.25
N ALA A 268 18.12 -17.42 -10.04
CA ALA A 268 18.84 -16.27 -9.51
C ALA A 268 20.34 -16.54 -9.38
N LEU A 269 20.74 -17.70 -8.84
CA LEU A 269 22.16 -18.08 -8.71
C LEU A 269 22.85 -18.22 -10.07
N CYS A 270 22.18 -18.78 -11.07
CA CYS A 270 22.70 -18.87 -12.43
C CYS A 270 22.83 -17.50 -13.08
N ALA A 271 21.86 -16.59 -12.88
CA ALA A 271 21.98 -15.20 -13.33
C ALA A 271 23.16 -14.49 -12.66
N ILE A 272 23.39 -14.71 -11.36
CA ILE A 272 24.57 -14.18 -10.66
C ILE A 272 25.88 -14.76 -11.20
N GLU A 273 25.91 -16.05 -11.55
CA GLU A 273 27.08 -16.67 -12.21
C GLU A 273 27.36 -16.01 -13.57
N VAL A 274 26.33 -15.77 -14.37
CA VAL A 274 26.43 -15.05 -15.65
C VAL A 274 26.95 -13.62 -15.45
N LEU A 275 26.46 -12.90 -14.44
CA LEU A 275 26.94 -11.55 -14.15
C LEU A 275 28.42 -11.55 -13.72
N ARG A 276 28.86 -12.54 -12.93
CA ARG A 276 30.30 -12.70 -12.61
C ARG A 276 31.14 -12.89 -13.86
N GLU A 277 30.68 -13.71 -14.81
CA GLU A 277 31.37 -13.91 -16.09
C GLU A 277 31.42 -12.64 -16.95
N ARG A 278 30.44 -11.75 -16.78
CA ARG A 278 30.38 -10.42 -17.39
C ARG A 278 31.22 -9.37 -16.63
N GLY A 279 31.98 -9.77 -15.62
CA GLY A 279 32.91 -8.90 -14.89
C GLY A 279 32.37 -8.29 -13.59
N PHE A 280 31.18 -8.68 -13.13
CA PHE A 280 30.66 -8.19 -11.85
C PHE A 280 31.41 -8.80 -10.65
N GLY A 281 31.90 -7.94 -9.76
CA GLY A 281 32.58 -8.29 -8.51
C GLY A 281 31.61 -8.72 -7.42
N ILE A 282 31.03 -9.91 -7.55
CA ILE A 282 30.06 -10.43 -6.58
C ILE A 282 30.76 -11.52 -5.76
N PRO A 283 31.19 -11.32 -4.50
CA PRO A 283 31.85 -12.36 -3.70
C PRO A 283 30.86 -13.39 -3.14
N ASP A 284 31.33 -14.60 -2.82
CA ASP A 284 30.46 -15.69 -2.30
C ASP A 284 29.74 -15.30 -1.01
N GLY A 285 30.37 -14.48 -0.16
CA GLY A 285 29.76 -13.93 1.05
C GLY A 285 28.54 -13.05 0.75
N ALA A 286 28.59 -12.25 -0.32
CA ALA A 286 27.46 -11.44 -0.77
C ALA A 286 26.33 -12.30 -1.29
N ILE A 287 26.62 -13.38 -2.03
CA ILE A 287 25.59 -14.34 -2.47
C ILE A 287 24.88 -14.96 -1.26
N ARG A 288 25.64 -15.50 -0.30
CA ARG A 288 25.06 -16.12 0.91
C ARG A 288 24.21 -15.13 1.70
N LYS A 289 24.70 -13.90 1.88
CA LYS A 289 23.99 -12.82 2.58
C LYS A 289 22.72 -12.40 1.84
N GLY A 290 22.82 -12.14 0.53
CA GLY A 290 21.72 -11.67 -0.31
C GLY A 290 20.61 -12.72 -0.48
N MET A 291 20.96 -13.97 -0.76
CA MET A 291 19.99 -15.07 -0.89
C MET A 291 19.20 -15.29 0.40
N LYS A 292 19.87 -15.23 1.56
CA LYS A 292 19.24 -15.33 2.88
C LYS A 292 18.43 -14.08 3.25
N GLY A 293 18.94 -12.90 2.88
CA GLY A 293 18.36 -11.59 3.16
C GLY A 293 17.13 -11.25 2.32
N ALA A 294 16.96 -11.89 1.16
CA ALA A 294 15.87 -11.60 0.24
C ALA A 294 14.50 -11.76 0.93
N ARG A 295 13.59 -10.83 0.63
CA ARG A 295 12.20 -10.83 1.09
C ARG A 295 11.30 -10.57 -0.11
N TRP A 296 10.24 -11.35 -0.22
CA TRP A 296 9.22 -11.16 -1.25
C TRP A 296 7.86 -11.40 -0.62
N PRO A 297 7.10 -10.34 -0.28
CA PRO A 297 5.85 -10.47 0.44
C PRO A 297 4.80 -11.27 -0.34
N ALA A 298 3.85 -11.88 0.37
CA ALA A 298 2.79 -12.70 -0.21
C ALA A 298 3.28 -13.88 -1.09
N ARG A 299 4.40 -14.52 -0.73
CA ARG A 299 4.84 -15.82 -1.29
C ARG A 299 5.08 -16.81 -0.16
N LEU A 300 4.03 -17.57 0.18
CA LEU A 300 3.96 -18.43 1.35
C LEU A 300 4.56 -17.74 2.59
N GLN A 301 4.25 -16.46 2.75
CA GLN A 301 4.83 -15.60 3.77
C GLN A 301 4.20 -15.92 5.12
N VAL A 302 5.01 -16.33 6.08
CA VAL A 302 4.58 -16.53 7.46
C VAL A 302 4.46 -15.17 8.14
N VAL A 303 3.24 -14.75 8.45
CA VAL A 303 2.95 -13.46 9.12
C VAL A 303 2.68 -13.63 10.61
N ARG A 304 2.37 -14.86 11.05
CA ARG A 304 2.14 -15.21 12.46
C ARG A 304 2.55 -16.65 12.72
N LYS A 305 3.11 -16.93 13.91
CA LYS A 305 3.57 -18.27 14.30
C LYS A 305 2.58 -19.06 15.17
N ASN A 306 1.73 -18.40 15.96
CA ASN A 306 0.71 -19.09 16.78
C ASN A 306 -0.65 -18.35 16.82
N PRO A 307 -1.72 -18.89 16.21
CA PRO A 307 -1.67 -19.97 15.21
C PRO A 307 -0.75 -19.60 14.04
N LEU A 308 -0.29 -20.60 13.30
CA LEU A 308 0.48 -20.37 12.08
C LEU A 308 -0.42 -19.70 11.05
N VAL A 309 -0.09 -18.47 10.63
CA VAL A 309 -0.81 -17.75 9.57
C VAL A 309 0.15 -17.49 8.43
N VAL A 310 -0.24 -17.92 7.24
CA VAL A 310 0.54 -17.82 6.00
C VAL A 310 -0.28 -17.05 4.98
N VAL A 311 0.37 -16.12 4.27
CA VAL A 311 -0.23 -15.31 3.20
C VAL A 311 0.44 -15.64 1.87
N ASP A 312 -0.35 -15.87 0.83
CA ASP A 312 0.14 -16.13 -0.53
C ASP A 312 -0.71 -15.43 -1.60
N GLY A 313 -0.05 -14.86 -2.60
CA GLY A 313 -0.68 -14.13 -3.71
C GLY A 313 -1.02 -15.00 -4.93
N MET A 314 -1.12 -16.32 -4.80
CA MET A 314 -1.57 -17.21 -5.87
C MET A 314 -2.93 -16.77 -6.39
N HIS A 315 -3.11 -16.81 -7.71
CA HIS A 315 -4.31 -16.29 -8.39
C HIS A 315 -4.57 -16.95 -9.75
N ASN A 316 -3.85 -18.03 -10.07
CA ASN A 316 -4.02 -18.82 -11.28
C ASN A 316 -3.79 -20.31 -10.95
N PRO A 317 -4.21 -21.24 -11.83
CA PRO A 317 -4.13 -22.67 -11.54
C PRO A 317 -2.70 -23.17 -11.27
N ASN A 318 -1.71 -22.66 -11.99
CA ASN A 318 -0.31 -23.06 -11.81
C ASN A 318 0.24 -22.63 -10.44
N ALA A 319 -0.10 -21.41 -9.99
CA ALA A 319 0.29 -20.91 -8.68
C ALA A 319 -0.44 -21.65 -7.55
N ALA A 320 -1.73 -21.97 -7.73
CA ALA A 320 -2.49 -22.78 -6.78
C ALA A 320 -1.88 -24.19 -6.64
N GLN A 321 -1.48 -24.80 -7.76
CA GLN A 321 -0.79 -26.09 -7.74
C GLN A 321 0.56 -26.00 -7.01
N ALA A 322 1.34 -24.95 -7.25
CA ALA A 322 2.62 -24.75 -6.58
C ALA A 322 2.47 -24.59 -5.04
N VAL A 323 1.39 -23.95 -4.58
CA VAL A 323 1.02 -23.88 -3.16
C VAL A 323 0.60 -25.25 -2.65
N ALA A 324 -0.25 -25.97 -3.38
CA ALA A 324 -0.70 -27.32 -3.06
C ALA A 324 0.47 -28.31 -2.93
N ASP A 325 1.46 -28.23 -3.81
CA ASP A 325 2.66 -29.08 -3.79
C ASP A 325 3.57 -28.78 -2.60
N SER A 326 3.52 -27.54 -2.09
CA SER A 326 4.28 -27.07 -0.93
C SER A 326 3.52 -27.25 0.41
N TRP A 327 2.27 -27.74 0.36
CA TRP A 327 1.35 -27.75 1.51
C TRP A 327 1.91 -28.49 2.74
N GLY A 328 2.36 -29.73 2.54
CA GLY A 328 2.90 -30.55 3.63
C GLY A 328 4.17 -29.97 4.27
N GLU A 329 4.94 -29.17 3.53
CA GLU A 329 6.17 -28.57 4.02
C GLU A 329 5.91 -27.35 4.90
N VAL A 330 4.93 -26.55 4.50
CA VAL A 330 4.57 -25.32 5.19
C VAL A 330 3.73 -25.63 6.42
N PHE A 331 2.72 -26.50 6.28
CA PHE A 331 1.73 -26.75 7.32
C PHE A 331 1.99 -28.02 8.13
N GLY A 332 2.77 -28.97 7.60
CA GLY A 332 2.97 -30.27 8.23
C GLY A 332 1.64 -31.04 8.31
N LYS A 333 1.35 -31.61 9.48
CA LYS A 333 0.08 -32.31 9.76
C LYS A 333 -1.04 -31.41 10.29
N ARG A 334 -0.84 -30.08 10.31
CA ARG A 334 -1.85 -29.15 10.85
C ARG A 334 -3.08 -29.15 9.95
N LYS A 335 -4.26 -29.09 10.56
CA LYS A 335 -5.49 -28.73 9.85
C LYS A 335 -5.36 -27.28 9.38
N VAL A 336 -5.75 -26.98 8.15
CA VAL A 336 -5.62 -25.63 7.59
C VAL A 336 -7.00 -25.04 7.31
N ARG A 337 -7.26 -23.87 7.88
CA ARG A 337 -8.41 -23.02 7.53
C ARG A 337 -7.96 -22.09 6.39
N LEU A 338 -8.64 -22.17 5.26
CA LEU A 338 -8.32 -21.37 4.08
C LEU A 338 -9.24 -20.13 4.04
N VAL A 339 -8.68 -18.93 4.02
CA VAL A 339 -9.37 -17.70 3.63
C VAL A 339 -9.09 -17.46 2.15
N LEU A 340 -10.12 -17.49 1.32
CA LEU A 340 -9.99 -17.43 -0.13
C LEU A 340 -10.75 -16.25 -0.72
N GLY A 341 -10.07 -15.44 -1.52
CA GLY A 341 -10.68 -14.36 -2.30
C GLY A 341 -9.99 -14.21 -3.66
N ILE A 342 -10.74 -14.41 -4.73
CA ILE A 342 -10.24 -14.52 -6.11
C ILE A 342 -10.94 -13.47 -7.00
N MET A 343 -10.26 -13.04 -8.07
CA MET A 343 -10.81 -12.13 -9.07
C MET A 343 -11.71 -12.87 -10.07
N ALA A 344 -12.82 -12.25 -10.49
CA ALA A 344 -13.81 -12.87 -11.37
C ALA A 344 -13.31 -13.18 -12.79
N ASP A 345 -12.28 -12.46 -13.25
CA ASP A 345 -11.70 -12.63 -14.60
C ASP A 345 -10.64 -13.74 -14.70
N LYS A 346 -10.36 -14.44 -13.59
CA LYS A 346 -9.42 -15.56 -13.55
C LYS A 346 -10.15 -16.90 -13.71
N ASP A 347 -9.40 -17.96 -14.02
CA ASP A 347 -9.88 -19.35 -13.92
C ASP A 347 -10.02 -19.75 -12.44
N TYR A 348 -10.98 -19.12 -11.76
CA TYR A 348 -11.21 -19.27 -10.33
C TYR A 348 -11.72 -20.66 -9.96
N PRO A 349 -12.53 -21.40 -10.76
CA PRO A 349 -13.00 -22.72 -10.35
C PRO A 349 -11.84 -23.70 -10.18
N ARG A 350 -10.91 -23.74 -11.15
CA ARG A 350 -9.73 -24.60 -11.07
C ARG A 350 -8.74 -24.12 -10.00
N THR A 351 -8.53 -22.81 -9.92
CA THR A 351 -7.63 -22.21 -8.91
C THR A 351 -8.12 -22.52 -7.49
N ALA A 352 -9.41 -22.31 -7.21
CA ALA A 352 -9.99 -22.50 -5.89
C ALA A 352 -10.02 -23.97 -5.47
N SER A 353 -10.52 -24.86 -6.32
CA SER A 353 -10.64 -26.30 -6.02
C SER A 353 -9.30 -26.97 -5.70
N THR A 354 -8.21 -26.53 -6.36
CA THR A 354 -6.86 -27.06 -6.14
C THR A 354 -6.38 -26.85 -4.70
N VAL A 355 -6.69 -25.71 -4.09
CA VAL A 355 -6.28 -25.40 -2.70
C VAL A 355 -7.35 -25.74 -1.67
N SER A 356 -8.64 -25.53 -1.98
CA SER A 356 -9.74 -25.80 -1.06
C SER A 356 -9.86 -27.29 -0.73
N SER A 357 -9.55 -28.18 -1.69
CA SER A 357 -9.53 -29.63 -1.48
C SER A 357 -8.49 -30.10 -0.45
N LYS A 358 -7.49 -29.28 -0.11
CA LYS A 358 -6.51 -29.57 0.95
C LYS A 358 -6.86 -28.94 2.30
N ALA A 359 -7.73 -27.94 2.30
CA ALA A 359 -8.14 -27.25 3.50
C ALA A 359 -9.16 -28.08 4.30
N SER A 360 -9.07 -28.04 5.62
CA SER A 360 -10.09 -28.65 6.47
C SER A 360 -11.38 -27.82 6.51
N MET A 361 -11.29 -26.54 6.16
CA MET A 361 -12.40 -25.60 6.08
C MET A 361 -12.00 -24.45 5.18
N THR A 362 -12.92 -23.98 4.35
CA THR A 362 -12.73 -22.78 3.51
C THR A 362 -13.70 -21.70 3.92
N ILE A 363 -13.21 -20.46 3.98
CA ILE A 363 -13.94 -19.23 4.23
C ILE A 363 -13.75 -18.34 3.02
N ALA A 364 -14.84 -18.01 2.33
CA ALA A 364 -14.79 -17.13 1.16
C ALA A 364 -14.84 -15.65 1.58
N THR A 365 -14.15 -14.79 0.83
CA THR A 365 -14.23 -13.34 0.99
C THR A 365 -13.96 -12.62 -0.33
N ALA A 366 -14.29 -11.34 -0.38
CA ALA A 366 -14.08 -10.48 -1.54
C ALA A 366 -13.12 -9.34 -1.18
N PRO A 367 -11.95 -9.23 -1.84
CA PRO A 367 -11.12 -8.03 -1.75
C PRO A 367 -11.90 -6.78 -2.15
N ALA A 368 -11.52 -5.62 -1.61
CA ALA A 368 -12.13 -4.32 -1.89
C ALA A 368 -11.76 -3.77 -3.28
N PHE A 369 -12.07 -4.53 -4.33
CA PHE A 369 -11.73 -4.21 -5.72
C PHE A 369 -12.90 -4.58 -6.64
N GLN A 370 -13.25 -3.72 -7.61
CA GLN A 370 -14.44 -3.89 -8.46
C GLN A 370 -14.49 -5.23 -9.22
N ARG A 371 -13.33 -5.83 -9.50
CA ARG A 371 -13.22 -7.12 -10.22
C ARG A 371 -13.20 -8.34 -9.30
N ALA A 372 -13.30 -8.18 -7.98
CA ALA A 372 -13.35 -9.30 -7.06
C ALA A 372 -14.61 -10.14 -7.31
N LEU A 373 -14.49 -11.47 -7.23
CA LEU A 373 -15.66 -12.33 -7.23
C LEU A 373 -16.42 -12.13 -5.90
N PRO A 374 -17.74 -11.90 -5.91
CA PRO A 374 -18.52 -11.75 -4.69
C PRO A 374 -18.34 -12.95 -3.75
N ALA A 375 -18.26 -12.68 -2.44
CA ALA A 375 -17.92 -13.68 -1.44
C ALA A 375 -18.97 -14.81 -1.36
N ASP A 376 -20.25 -14.46 -1.46
CA ASP A 376 -21.39 -15.39 -1.45
C ASP A 376 -21.37 -16.32 -2.68
N ARG A 377 -21.04 -15.77 -3.85
CA ARG A 377 -20.90 -16.54 -5.09
C ARG A 377 -19.73 -17.50 -4.99
N LEU A 378 -18.55 -17.01 -4.60
CA LEU A 378 -17.36 -17.85 -4.41
C LEU A 378 -17.66 -18.98 -3.41
N ALA A 379 -18.33 -18.67 -2.30
CA ALA A 379 -18.70 -19.67 -1.30
C ALA A 379 -19.58 -20.77 -1.85
N ARG A 380 -20.60 -20.40 -2.63
CA ARG A 380 -21.51 -21.35 -3.29
C ARG A 380 -20.78 -22.24 -4.29
N ASP A 381 -19.93 -21.64 -5.12
CA ASP A 381 -19.24 -22.35 -6.21
C ASP A 381 -18.22 -23.38 -5.70
N ILE A 382 -17.65 -23.17 -4.50
CA ILE A 382 -16.60 -24.06 -3.94
C ILE A 382 -17.04 -24.82 -2.69
N GLY A 383 -18.29 -24.65 -2.24
CA GLY A 383 -18.79 -25.22 -0.99
C GLY A 383 -18.06 -24.70 0.26
N ALA A 384 -17.78 -23.40 0.32
CA ALA A 384 -17.17 -22.80 1.51
C ALA A 384 -18.13 -22.85 2.70
N ALA A 385 -17.58 -23.05 3.90
CA ALA A 385 -18.38 -23.21 5.12
C ALA A 385 -18.87 -21.88 5.68
N GLU A 386 -18.14 -20.78 5.42
CA GLU A 386 -18.48 -19.42 5.81
C GLU A 386 -18.13 -18.46 4.67
N TYR A 387 -18.76 -17.29 4.64
CA TYR A 387 -18.35 -16.19 3.78
C TYR A 387 -18.48 -14.85 4.49
N TYR A 388 -17.63 -13.90 4.14
CA TYR A 388 -17.66 -12.53 4.65
C TYR A 388 -17.31 -11.55 3.53
N ASP A 389 -18.08 -10.47 3.41
CA ASP A 389 -17.80 -9.42 2.43
C ASP A 389 -16.52 -8.62 2.76
N ILE A 390 -16.11 -8.61 4.03
CA ILE A 390 -14.92 -7.89 4.49
C ILE A 390 -13.81 -8.89 4.82
N PRO A 391 -12.65 -8.82 4.13
CA PRO A 391 -11.53 -9.73 4.36
C PRO A 391 -11.04 -9.79 5.79
N ALA A 392 -11.00 -8.66 6.50
CA ALA A 392 -10.61 -8.63 7.91
C ALA A 392 -11.49 -9.51 8.80
N ASP A 393 -12.79 -9.59 8.53
CA ASP A 393 -13.73 -10.42 9.31
C ASP A 393 -13.49 -11.92 9.02
N ALA A 394 -13.28 -12.28 7.75
CA ALA A 394 -12.89 -13.64 7.36
C ALA A 394 -11.58 -14.08 8.01
N ILE A 395 -10.57 -13.19 8.03
CA ILE A 395 -9.27 -13.45 8.67
C ILE A 395 -9.43 -13.64 10.18
N VAL A 396 -10.24 -12.79 10.85
CA VAL A 396 -10.52 -12.93 12.28
C VAL A 396 -11.23 -14.26 12.57
N SER A 397 -12.26 -14.63 11.80
CA SER A 397 -12.94 -15.92 11.94
C SER A 397 -11.96 -17.09 11.76
N ALA A 398 -11.14 -17.06 10.71
CA ALA A 398 -10.17 -18.10 10.43
C ALA A 398 -9.17 -18.28 11.57
N ILE A 399 -8.60 -17.19 12.09
CA ILE A 399 -7.60 -17.22 13.15
C ILE A 399 -8.22 -17.69 14.48
N ARG A 400 -9.42 -17.21 14.83
CA ARG A 400 -10.11 -17.65 16.06
C ARG A 400 -10.46 -19.14 16.01
N GLY A 401 -10.95 -19.62 14.87
CA GLY A 401 -11.32 -21.02 14.69
C GLY A 401 -10.14 -21.99 14.53
N ALA A 402 -8.91 -21.49 14.34
CA ALA A 402 -7.73 -22.35 14.18
C ALA A 402 -7.26 -22.98 15.50
N GLY A 403 -7.32 -22.25 16.63
CA GLY A 403 -6.69 -22.68 17.88
C GLY A 403 -5.18 -22.92 17.74
N ASP A 404 -4.54 -23.61 18.70
CA ASP A 404 -3.07 -23.79 18.72
C ASP A 404 -2.55 -24.92 17.79
N SER A 405 -3.41 -25.82 17.33
CA SER A 405 -3.04 -27.00 16.52
C SER A 405 -3.28 -26.87 15.02
N SER A 406 -3.94 -25.79 14.58
CA SER A 406 -4.28 -25.56 13.18
C SER A 406 -3.47 -24.40 12.59
N ALA A 407 -3.52 -24.26 11.28
CA ALA A 407 -2.94 -23.14 10.55
C ALA A 407 -4.02 -22.41 9.75
N VAL A 408 -3.70 -21.20 9.33
CA VAL A 408 -4.50 -20.38 8.42
C VAL A 408 -3.67 -20.09 7.18
N LEU A 409 -4.26 -20.32 6.01
CA LEU A 409 -3.74 -19.84 4.73
C LEU A 409 -4.69 -18.75 4.22
N ILE A 410 -4.15 -17.59 3.88
CA ILE A 410 -4.89 -16.49 3.23
C ILE A 410 -4.35 -16.38 1.81
N ALA A 411 -5.20 -16.63 0.81
CA ALA A 411 -4.76 -16.74 -0.59
C ALA A 411 -5.87 -16.44 -1.61
N GLY A 412 -5.52 -16.37 -2.89
CA GLY A 412 -6.46 -16.30 -4.01
C GLY A 412 -6.29 -15.07 -4.90
N SER A 413 -5.66 -14.02 -4.37
CA SER A 413 -5.31 -12.83 -5.11
C SER A 413 -4.20 -12.05 -4.41
N LEU A 414 -3.45 -11.26 -5.19
CA LEU A 414 -2.50 -10.28 -4.64
C LEU A 414 -3.21 -9.20 -3.82
N TYR A 415 -4.46 -8.84 -4.18
CA TYR A 415 -5.26 -7.87 -3.43
C TYR A 415 -5.63 -8.37 -2.03
N LEU A 416 -6.16 -9.60 -1.92
CA LEU A 416 -6.43 -10.20 -0.60
C LEU A 416 -5.14 -10.30 0.23
N ALA A 417 -4.03 -10.68 -0.41
CA ALA A 417 -2.76 -10.77 0.26
C ALA A 417 -2.27 -9.41 0.78
N GLY A 418 -2.42 -8.33 0.00
CA GLY A 418 -2.13 -6.97 0.42
C GLY A 418 -2.98 -6.53 1.61
N GLU A 419 -4.30 -6.72 1.54
CA GLU A 419 -5.22 -6.43 2.64
C GLU A 419 -4.89 -7.24 3.91
N ALA A 420 -4.55 -8.51 3.76
CA ALA A 420 -4.13 -9.36 4.87
C ALA A 420 -2.83 -8.88 5.51
N LEU A 421 -1.86 -8.44 4.70
CA LEU A 421 -0.58 -7.91 5.19
C LEU A 421 -0.75 -6.56 5.89
N MET A 422 -1.61 -5.67 5.37
CA MET A 422 -1.98 -4.43 6.08
C MET A 422 -2.66 -4.74 7.40
N PHE A 423 -3.67 -5.61 7.38
CA PHE A 423 -4.44 -5.94 8.58
C PHE A 423 -3.55 -6.61 9.63
N LEU A 424 -2.69 -7.56 9.26
CA LEU A 424 -1.89 -8.34 10.21
C LEU A 424 -0.53 -7.71 10.56
N GLY A 425 -0.08 -6.69 9.82
CA GLY A 425 1.23 -6.05 9.99
C GLY A 425 1.27 -4.96 11.06
N ASP A 426 2.45 -4.61 11.56
CA ASP A 426 2.60 -3.56 12.60
C ASP A 426 2.68 -2.13 12.02
N ALA A 427 2.64 -1.97 10.70
CA ALA A 427 2.66 -0.66 10.06
C ALA A 427 1.39 0.14 10.40
N PRO A 428 1.52 1.47 10.64
CA PRO A 428 0.36 2.34 10.80
C PRO A 428 -0.53 2.26 9.55
N PRO A 429 -1.86 2.43 9.70
CA PRO A 429 -2.74 2.48 8.54
C PRO A 429 -2.42 3.71 7.67
N ASP A 430 -2.65 3.60 6.36
CA ASP A 430 -2.54 4.75 5.47
C ASP A 430 -3.61 5.79 5.86
N SER A 431 -3.16 7.01 6.15
CA SER A 431 -4.07 8.10 6.51
C SER A 431 -5.05 8.40 5.39
N VAL A 432 -4.63 8.35 4.12
CA VAL A 432 -5.50 8.62 2.97
C VAL A 432 -6.62 7.59 2.89
N ASP A 433 -6.31 6.29 2.97
CA ASP A 433 -7.33 5.23 2.97
C ASP A 433 -8.30 5.38 4.16
N VAL A 434 -7.78 5.72 5.35
CA VAL A 434 -8.63 5.98 6.51
C VAL A 434 -9.62 7.12 6.22
N PHE A 435 -9.16 8.26 5.73
CA PHE A 435 -10.01 9.42 5.53
C PHE A 435 -10.96 9.25 4.33
N GLU A 436 -10.55 8.57 3.26
CA GLU A 436 -11.43 8.23 2.13
C GLU A 436 -12.59 7.32 2.57
N ARG A 437 -12.31 6.30 3.40
CA ARG A 437 -13.37 5.46 3.99
C ARG A 437 -14.33 6.25 4.85
N LEU A 438 -13.82 7.21 5.63
CA LEU A 438 -14.67 8.08 6.46
C LEU A 438 -15.49 9.06 5.62
N GLN A 439 -14.91 9.66 4.58
CA GLN A 439 -15.62 10.56 3.66
C GLN A 439 -16.75 9.82 2.93
N LYS A 440 -16.49 8.60 2.46
CA LYS A 440 -17.50 7.75 1.83
C LYS A 440 -18.64 7.37 2.78
N GLU A 441 -18.31 7.08 4.04
CA GLU A 441 -19.31 6.72 5.05
C GLU A 441 -20.17 7.91 5.46
N TYR A 442 -19.56 9.09 5.62
CA TYR A 442 -20.23 10.24 6.21
C TYR A 442 -20.90 11.20 5.23
N SER A 443 -20.75 10.97 3.91
CA SER A 443 -21.13 11.89 2.82
C SER A 443 -20.54 13.30 3.00
N ILE A 444 -20.30 14.03 1.92
CA ILE A 444 -20.02 15.47 2.01
C ILE A 444 -21.35 16.16 2.34
N GLY A 445 -21.80 16.07 3.59
CA GLY A 445 -23.10 16.56 4.01
C GLY A 445 -23.43 16.16 5.43
N ALA A 446 -23.78 17.17 6.24
CA ALA A 446 -24.03 17.14 7.69
C ALA A 446 -22.76 17.10 8.56
N PHE A 447 -22.39 18.30 9.01
CA PHE A 447 -21.50 18.57 10.14
C PHE A 447 -22.18 18.10 11.43
N PRO A 448 -21.60 17.18 12.22
CA PRO A 448 -22.03 17.01 13.60
C PRO A 448 -21.19 17.91 14.49
N GLY A 449 -21.88 18.75 15.26
CA GLY A 449 -21.32 19.37 16.46
C GLY A 449 -21.10 20.88 16.42
N HIS A 450 -21.23 21.56 15.27
CA HIS A 450 -21.17 23.01 15.20
C HIS A 450 -22.03 23.58 14.06
N ASP A 451 -23.28 23.15 13.92
CA ASP A 451 -24.19 23.79 12.97
C ASP A 451 -24.78 25.06 13.55
N VAL A 452 -24.31 26.17 12.97
CA VAL A 452 -24.96 27.47 13.01
C VAL A 452 -26.22 27.33 12.14
N GLY A 453 -27.33 26.87 12.73
CA GLY A 453 -28.69 27.01 12.20
C GLY A 453 -28.88 26.72 10.71
N GLY A 454 -29.17 25.47 10.38
CA GLY A 454 -29.69 25.08 9.06
C GLY A 454 -29.19 23.71 8.63
N ASN A 455 -30.05 22.92 8.00
CA ASN A 455 -29.70 21.67 7.30
C ASN A 455 -28.88 21.93 6.02
N GLU A 456 -28.06 22.99 5.98
CA GLU A 456 -27.26 23.38 4.82
C GLU A 456 -25.77 23.18 5.13
N ALA A 457 -25.11 22.42 4.25
CA ALA A 457 -23.67 22.17 4.37
C ALA A 457 -22.90 23.47 4.09
N VAL A 458 -22.37 24.12 5.13
CA VAL A 458 -21.47 25.27 4.97
C VAL A 458 -20.08 24.76 4.57
N GLU A 459 -19.54 25.24 3.45
CA GLU A 459 -18.19 24.88 3.01
C GLU A 459 -17.10 25.40 3.98
N PRO A 460 -15.96 24.71 4.12
CA PRO A 460 -14.82 25.20 4.90
C PRO A 460 -14.38 26.60 4.44
N GLY A 461 -14.16 27.53 5.38
CA GLY A 461 -13.86 28.93 5.07
C GLY A 461 -15.07 29.80 4.71
N GLY A 462 -16.28 29.23 4.72
CA GLY A 462 -17.53 29.98 4.49
C GLY A 462 -18.13 30.63 5.73
N ARG A 463 -17.47 30.56 6.90
CA ARG A 463 -17.96 31.14 8.16
C ARG A 463 -17.14 32.36 8.55
N GLU A 464 -17.81 33.36 9.12
CA GLU A 464 -17.14 34.55 9.61
C GLU A 464 -16.17 34.17 10.76
N PRO A 465 -14.85 34.48 10.66
CA PRO A 465 -13.83 34.05 11.61
C PRO A 465 -14.09 34.44 13.07
N PHE A 466 -14.64 35.64 13.31
CA PHE A 466 -14.99 36.08 14.66
C PHE A 466 -16.14 35.24 15.25
N HIS A 467 -17.14 34.85 14.46
CA HIS A 467 -18.21 33.96 14.88
C HIS A 467 -17.66 32.57 15.25
N VAL A 468 -16.71 32.05 14.49
CA VAL A 468 -16.01 30.79 14.79
C VAL A 468 -15.22 30.90 16.10
N LEU A 469 -14.48 31.99 16.31
CA LEU A 469 -13.72 32.23 17.53
C LEU A 469 -14.62 32.20 18.76
N ILE A 470 -15.70 32.99 18.75
CA ILE A 470 -16.63 33.11 19.89
C ILE A 470 -17.36 31.79 20.15
N SER A 471 -17.91 31.15 19.12
CA SER A 471 -18.60 29.86 19.27
C SER A 471 -17.68 28.77 19.81
N THR A 472 -16.40 28.76 19.40
CA THR A 472 -15.42 27.77 19.88
C THR A 472 -15.05 28.01 21.35
N ILE A 473 -14.91 29.26 21.81
CA ILE A 473 -14.72 29.57 23.23
C ILE A 473 -15.94 29.11 24.05
N LEU A 474 -17.15 29.37 23.56
CA LEU A 474 -18.39 28.95 24.24
C LEU A 474 -18.52 27.43 24.34
N SER A 475 -17.95 26.69 23.38
CA SER A 475 -17.99 25.23 23.33
C SER A 475 -17.22 24.54 24.46
N HIS A 476 -16.31 25.24 25.14
CA HIS A 476 -15.47 24.66 26.19
C HIS A 476 -16.33 24.02 27.29
N ARG A 477 -16.20 22.69 27.42
CA ARG A 477 -16.96 21.85 28.38
C ARG A 477 -18.49 22.00 28.26
N THR A 478 -18.99 22.06 27.04
CA THR A 478 -20.41 22.30 26.73
C THR A 478 -20.91 21.29 25.73
N ARG A 479 -22.19 20.90 25.84
CA ARG A 479 -22.85 20.13 24.79
C ARG A 479 -23.12 21.01 23.57
N ASP A 480 -22.99 20.43 22.39
CA ASP A 480 -23.09 21.16 21.12
C ASP A 480 -24.41 21.94 20.97
N GLU A 481 -25.54 21.34 21.36
CA GLU A 481 -26.86 21.97 21.35
C GLU A 481 -26.91 23.27 22.18
N ASN A 482 -26.27 23.25 23.34
CA ASN A 482 -26.22 24.39 24.26
C ASN A 482 -25.22 25.45 23.80
N THR A 483 -24.11 25.03 23.20
CA THR A 483 -23.16 25.93 22.53
C THR A 483 -23.85 26.69 21.43
N HIS A 484 -24.57 25.99 20.55
CA HIS A 484 -25.28 26.59 19.42
C HIS A 484 -26.33 27.60 19.88
N ARG A 485 -27.18 27.23 20.84
CA ARG A 485 -28.18 28.16 21.41
C ARG A 485 -27.54 29.43 21.97
N ALA A 486 -26.44 29.28 22.71
CA ALA A 486 -25.71 30.40 23.31
C ALA A 486 -25.02 31.28 22.25
N SER A 487 -24.33 30.67 21.28
CA SER A 487 -23.60 31.42 20.24
C SER A 487 -24.55 32.14 19.30
N SER A 488 -25.64 31.51 18.88
CA SER A 488 -26.64 32.14 18.00
C SER A 488 -27.30 33.34 18.67
N ALA A 489 -27.71 33.19 19.93
CA ALA A 489 -28.30 34.30 20.69
C ALA A 489 -27.31 35.46 20.89
N LEU A 490 -26.04 35.14 21.15
CA LEU A 490 -25.00 36.15 21.34
C LEU A 490 -24.66 36.88 20.03
N LEU A 491 -24.37 36.15 18.97
CA LEU A 491 -23.89 36.70 17.70
C LEU A 491 -25.00 37.40 16.90
N ALA A 492 -26.26 37.01 17.08
CA ALA A 492 -27.39 37.77 16.53
C ALA A 492 -27.50 39.19 17.14
N ARG A 493 -27.03 39.37 18.38
CA ARG A 493 -27.06 40.66 19.08
C ARG A 493 -25.74 41.42 18.98
N TYR A 494 -24.62 40.70 19.03
CA TYR A 494 -23.26 41.20 19.13
C TYR A 494 -22.36 40.46 18.12
N GLY A 495 -22.62 40.68 16.84
CA GLY A 495 -22.01 39.93 15.73
C GLY A 495 -20.63 40.41 15.29
N THR A 496 -20.10 41.50 15.87
CA THR A 496 -18.77 42.04 15.54
C THR A 496 -17.87 42.18 16.78
N PRO A 497 -16.54 42.19 16.63
CA PRO A 497 -15.61 42.42 17.74
C PRO A 497 -15.94 43.68 18.55
N GLU A 498 -16.23 44.79 17.88
CA GLU A 498 -16.49 46.09 18.51
C GLU A 498 -17.79 46.06 19.32
N SER A 499 -18.84 45.45 18.75
CA SER A 499 -20.13 45.36 19.42
C SER A 499 -20.07 44.46 20.66
N LEU A 500 -19.38 43.32 20.59
CA LEU A 500 -19.24 42.41 21.72
C LEU A 500 -18.28 42.95 22.80
N ALA A 501 -17.20 43.65 22.41
CA ALA A 501 -16.28 44.27 23.37
C ALA A 501 -16.98 45.32 24.24
N LYS A 502 -17.90 46.09 23.65
CA LYS A 502 -18.70 47.14 24.33
C LYS A 502 -19.96 46.62 25.05
N ALA A 503 -20.36 45.37 24.82
CA ALA A 503 -21.59 44.80 25.36
C ALA A 503 -21.62 44.79 26.92
N PRO A 504 -22.75 45.08 27.59
CA PRO A 504 -22.87 44.93 29.04
C PRO A 504 -22.65 43.47 29.48
N VAL A 505 -21.79 43.25 30.49
CA VAL A 505 -21.43 41.88 30.94
C VAL A 505 -22.67 41.07 31.35
N ALA A 506 -23.60 41.68 32.08
CA ALA A 506 -24.83 41.04 32.53
C ALA A 506 -25.71 40.55 31.36
N GLU A 507 -25.70 41.26 30.23
CA GLU A 507 -26.46 40.85 29.05
C GLU A 507 -25.77 39.69 28.33
N VAL A 508 -24.44 39.73 28.18
CA VAL A 508 -23.66 38.61 27.64
C VAL A 508 -23.87 37.36 28.49
N GLU A 509 -23.83 37.48 29.82
CA GLU A 509 -24.12 36.38 30.75
C GLU A 509 -25.51 35.77 30.53
N ARG A 510 -26.54 36.61 30.32
CA ARG A 510 -27.90 36.16 30.03
C ARG A 510 -27.97 35.38 28.72
N LEU A 511 -27.34 35.87 27.65
CA LEU A 511 -27.36 35.25 26.32
C LEU A 511 -26.61 33.92 26.29
N VAL A 512 -25.48 33.83 26.99
CA VAL A 512 -24.63 32.62 26.99
C VAL A 512 -24.97 31.63 28.11
N ARG A 513 -25.99 31.91 28.93
CA ARG A 513 -26.44 31.06 30.04
C ARG A 513 -26.63 29.58 29.66
N PRO A 514 -27.18 29.22 28.49
CA PRO A 514 -27.33 27.81 28.07
C PRO A 514 -26.00 27.04 28.03
N SER A 515 -24.88 27.72 27.78
CA SER A 515 -23.57 27.06 27.62
C SER A 515 -22.94 26.53 28.92
N GLY A 516 -23.51 26.81 30.10
CA GLY A 516 -22.89 26.44 31.37
C GLY A 516 -21.57 27.17 31.64
N PHE A 517 -21.17 27.30 32.92
CA PHE A 517 -20.06 28.19 33.34
C PHE A 517 -20.15 29.61 32.74
N TYR A 518 -21.38 30.08 32.50
CA TYR A 518 -21.66 31.21 31.62
C TYR A 518 -21.02 32.52 32.07
N ARG A 519 -20.86 32.75 33.38
CA ARG A 519 -20.16 33.94 33.92
C ARG A 519 -18.68 34.00 33.56
N MET A 520 -18.02 32.84 33.55
CA MET A 520 -16.62 32.75 33.13
C MET A 520 -16.52 32.93 31.62
N LYS A 521 -17.41 32.27 30.86
CA LYS A 521 -17.44 32.37 29.41
C LYS A 521 -17.80 33.76 28.90
N ALA A 522 -18.74 34.45 29.54
CA ALA A 522 -19.07 35.84 29.24
C ALA A 522 -17.84 36.75 29.37
N ARG A 523 -17.03 36.54 30.42
CA ARG A 523 -15.75 37.25 30.57
C ARG A 523 -14.75 36.89 29.47
N TYR A 524 -14.62 35.61 29.12
CA TYR A 524 -13.71 35.16 28.05
C TYR A 524 -14.09 35.67 26.67
N VAL A 525 -15.35 35.56 26.25
CA VAL A 525 -15.77 36.04 24.93
C VAL A 525 -15.65 37.56 24.80
N LYS A 526 -15.91 38.31 25.88
CA LYS A 526 -15.66 39.75 25.91
C LYS A 526 -14.17 40.10 25.88
N ALA A 527 -13.34 39.38 26.64
CA ALA A 527 -11.89 39.60 26.64
C ALA A 527 -11.28 39.27 25.27
N ALA A 528 -11.73 38.20 24.62
CA ALA A 528 -11.33 37.84 23.27
C ALA A 528 -11.75 38.92 22.26
N ALA A 529 -13.00 39.41 22.32
CA ALA A 529 -13.47 40.49 21.45
C ALA A 529 -12.67 41.78 21.66
N LYS A 530 -12.35 42.13 22.90
CA LYS A 530 -11.52 43.29 23.24
C LYS A 530 -10.10 43.14 22.67
N ALA A 531 -9.46 41.97 22.82
CA ALA A 531 -8.14 41.72 22.25
C ALA A 531 -8.15 41.80 20.72
N VAL A 532 -9.19 41.29 20.05
CA VAL A 532 -9.35 41.42 18.60
C VAL A 532 -9.43 42.89 18.16
N VAL A 533 -10.11 43.75 18.93
CA VAL A 533 -10.19 45.18 18.65
C VAL A 533 -8.87 45.89 18.94
N ASP A 534 -8.34 45.71 20.15
CA ASP A 534 -7.20 46.48 20.66
C ASP A 534 -5.87 46.08 19.98
N ASP A 535 -5.64 44.77 19.80
CA ASP A 535 -4.35 44.25 19.35
C ASP A 535 -4.31 43.94 17.85
N PHE A 536 -5.47 43.73 17.22
CA PHE A 536 -5.59 43.29 15.82
C PHE A 536 -6.51 44.17 14.96
N GLY A 537 -6.89 45.36 15.44
CA GLY A 537 -7.64 46.34 14.68
C GLY A 537 -9.01 45.86 14.20
N GLY A 538 -9.69 45.03 15.00
CA GLY A 538 -11.01 44.48 14.70
C GLY A 538 -10.98 43.26 13.77
N ASN A 539 -9.81 42.78 13.35
CA ASN A 539 -9.68 41.62 12.47
C ASN A 539 -9.13 40.42 13.23
N VAL A 540 -9.78 39.26 13.09
CA VAL A 540 -9.25 38.02 13.67
C VAL A 540 -7.96 37.62 12.94
N PRO A 541 -6.86 37.31 13.64
CA PRO A 541 -5.59 36.97 12.99
C PRO A 541 -5.65 35.62 12.26
N ARG A 542 -4.79 35.48 11.23
CA ARG A 542 -4.73 34.33 10.32
C ARG A 542 -3.58 33.36 10.60
N ASP A 543 -2.85 33.56 11.69
CA ASP A 543 -1.76 32.69 12.12
C ASP A 543 -1.98 32.17 13.54
N ILE A 544 -1.45 30.96 13.80
CA ILE A 544 -1.69 30.25 15.06
C ILE A 544 -1.08 30.97 16.27
N GLY A 545 0.05 31.67 16.10
CA GLY A 545 0.77 32.34 17.18
C GLY A 545 -0.04 33.52 17.71
N SER A 546 -0.48 34.40 16.81
CA SER A 546 -1.34 35.53 17.12
C SER A 546 -2.70 35.10 17.68
N LEU A 547 -3.31 34.05 17.11
CA LEU A 547 -4.57 33.50 17.64
C LEU A 547 -4.41 33.01 19.08
N MET A 548 -3.32 32.32 19.40
CA MET A 548 -3.05 31.83 20.76
C MET A 548 -2.72 32.94 21.77
N ALA A 549 -2.41 34.16 21.32
CA ALA A 549 -2.26 35.32 22.21
C ALA A 549 -3.63 35.85 22.70
N ILE A 550 -4.73 35.53 22.00
CA ILE A 550 -6.08 35.95 22.39
C ILE A 550 -6.51 35.22 23.68
N PRO A 551 -7.06 35.93 24.69
CA PRO A 551 -7.53 35.31 25.92
C PRO A 551 -8.49 34.14 25.68
N ALA A 552 -8.26 33.03 26.42
CA ALA A 552 -9.02 31.78 26.33
C ALA A 552 -8.91 31.03 24.99
N VAL A 553 -7.97 31.40 24.10
CA VAL A 553 -7.69 30.66 22.87
C VAL A 553 -6.49 29.72 23.07
N GLY A 554 -6.78 28.44 23.20
CA GLY A 554 -5.77 27.38 23.13
C GLY A 554 -5.54 26.91 21.69
N ARG A 555 -4.54 26.04 21.50
CA ARG A 555 -4.14 25.51 20.18
C ARG A 555 -5.30 24.93 19.36
N LYS A 556 -6.17 24.12 19.98
CA LYS A 556 -7.40 23.60 19.33
C LYS A 556 -8.31 24.73 18.83
N THR A 557 -8.55 25.75 19.65
CA THR A 557 -9.42 26.88 19.27
C THR A 557 -8.81 27.67 18.13
N ALA A 558 -7.51 27.95 18.16
CA ALA A 558 -6.81 28.60 17.06
C ALA A 558 -6.95 27.81 15.76
N ASN A 559 -6.72 26.49 15.78
CA ASN A 559 -6.86 25.64 14.60
C ASN A 559 -8.31 25.59 14.08
N CYS A 560 -9.33 25.59 14.96
CA CYS A 560 -10.73 25.70 14.53
C CYS A 560 -11.00 27.01 13.78
N VAL A 561 -10.43 28.13 14.22
CA VAL A 561 -10.57 29.43 13.54
C VAL A 561 -9.89 29.41 12.17
N LEU A 562 -8.68 28.86 12.07
CA LEU A 562 -7.96 28.72 10.80
C LEU A 562 -8.77 27.88 9.79
N VAL A 563 -9.25 26.70 10.21
CA VAL A 563 -9.98 25.78 9.32
C VAL A 563 -11.36 26.31 8.97
N TYR A 564 -12.20 26.61 9.98
CA TYR A 564 -13.61 26.92 9.73
C TYR A 564 -13.85 28.38 9.35
N GLY A 565 -13.03 29.30 9.85
CA GLY A 565 -13.15 30.73 9.56
C GLY A 565 -12.42 31.13 8.29
N PHE A 566 -11.19 30.65 8.10
CA PHE A 566 -10.35 31.09 6.98
C PHE A 566 -10.16 30.06 5.87
N GLY A 567 -10.59 28.80 6.06
CA GLY A 567 -10.29 27.72 5.12
C GLY A 567 -8.79 27.40 5.04
N ILE A 568 -8.01 27.83 6.03
CA ILE A 568 -6.56 27.60 6.09
C ILE A 568 -6.33 26.18 6.67
N PRO A 569 -5.59 25.30 5.96
CA PRO A 569 -5.29 23.97 6.46
C PRO A 569 -4.59 23.98 7.83
N ALA A 570 -5.27 23.46 8.85
CA ALA A 570 -4.75 23.21 10.18
C ALA A 570 -5.46 21.97 10.77
N ILE A 571 -4.96 21.42 11.89
CA ILE A 571 -5.51 20.19 12.48
C ILE A 571 -6.04 20.48 13.89
N PRO A 572 -7.33 20.78 14.06
CA PRO A 572 -7.91 20.90 15.39
C PRO A 572 -7.96 19.53 16.06
N VAL A 573 -7.28 19.36 17.21
CA VAL A 573 -7.29 18.10 17.96
C VAL A 573 -8.08 18.24 19.26
N ASP A 574 -9.20 17.54 19.36
CA ASP A 574 -9.96 17.37 20.60
C ASP A 574 -9.87 15.93 21.14
N VAL A 575 -10.69 15.62 22.15
CA VAL A 575 -10.73 14.29 22.78
C VAL A 575 -11.20 13.18 21.84
N HIS A 576 -11.93 13.49 20.77
CA HIS A 576 -12.35 12.53 19.75
C HIS A 576 -11.20 12.29 18.78
N VAL A 577 -10.65 13.35 18.19
CA VAL A 577 -9.51 13.27 17.27
C VAL A 577 -8.33 12.55 17.94
N HIS A 578 -7.96 12.96 19.15
CA HIS A 578 -6.88 12.34 19.91
C HIS A 578 -7.10 10.84 20.15
N ARG A 579 -8.29 10.46 20.62
CA ARG A 579 -8.63 9.07 20.94
C ARG A 579 -8.71 8.20 19.69
N VAL A 580 -9.41 8.66 18.66
CA VAL A 580 -9.64 7.88 17.44
C VAL A 580 -8.32 7.66 16.71
N SER A 581 -7.49 8.70 16.52
CA SER A 581 -6.18 8.57 15.87
C SER A 581 -5.25 7.59 16.61
N ASN A 582 -5.22 7.62 17.94
CA ASN A 582 -4.44 6.66 18.74
C ASN A 582 -4.99 5.22 18.64
N ARG A 583 -6.31 5.03 18.59
CA ARG A 583 -6.94 3.70 18.46
C ARG A 583 -6.74 3.09 17.07
N LEU A 584 -6.79 3.92 16.04
CA LEU A 584 -6.52 3.50 14.66
C LEU A 584 -5.05 3.11 14.50
N GLY A 585 -4.14 3.74 15.27
CA GLY A 585 -2.70 3.57 15.14
C GLY A 585 -2.06 4.59 14.20
N LEU A 586 -2.79 5.63 13.78
CA LEU A 586 -2.24 6.76 13.01
C LEU A 586 -1.18 7.53 13.81
N VAL A 587 -1.35 7.57 15.13
CA VAL A 587 -0.41 8.20 16.07
C VAL A 587 -0.23 7.33 17.31
N LYS A 588 0.83 7.59 18.07
CA LYS A 588 1.05 7.02 19.40
C LYS A 588 1.52 8.12 20.36
N THR A 589 0.56 8.81 20.96
CA THR A 589 0.78 10.06 21.71
C THR A 589 0.04 10.06 23.04
N LYS A 590 0.46 10.93 23.97
CA LYS A 590 -0.21 11.09 25.27
C LYS A 590 -1.07 12.34 25.35
N THR A 591 -0.77 13.36 24.54
CA THR A 591 -1.46 14.65 24.57
C THR A 591 -2.08 15.00 23.22
N PRO A 592 -3.12 15.86 23.19
CA PRO A 592 -3.65 16.42 21.95
C PRO A 592 -2.61 17.17 21.11
N ASP A 593 -1.72 17.94 21.74
CA ASP A 593 -0.71 18.76 21.04
C ASP A 593 0.35 17.89 20.35
N ASP A 594 0.77 16.79 21.00
CA ASP A 594 1.64 15.79 20.35
C ASP A 594 0.93 15.12 19.17
N THR A 595 -0.38 14.90 19.30
CA THR A 595 -1.19 14.26 18.25
C THR A 595 -1.28 15.13 17.03
N GLU A 596 -1.51 16.42 17.20
CA GLU A 596 -1.49 17.40 16.11
C GLU A 596 -0.15 17.37 15.38
N THR A 597 0.96 17.43 16.14
CA THR A 597 2.31 17.44 15.59
C THR A 597 2.58 16.20 14.74
N ILE A 598 2.22 15.00 15.22
CA ILE A 598 2.42 13.77 14.45
C ILE A 598 1.44 13.70 13.27
N LEU A 599 0.16 14.03 13.45
CA LEU A 599 -0.82 14.04 12.36
C LEU A 599 -0.38 14.95 11.21
N ALA A 600 0.23 16.10 11.51
CA ALA A 600 0.79 17.00 10.51
C ALA A 600 1.93 16.38 9.67
N THR A 601 2.56 15.31 10.16
CA THR A 601 3.61 14.58 9.42
C THR A 601 3.10 13.39 8.62
N VAL A 602 1.97 12.79 9.03
CA VAL A 602 1.47 11.53 8.43
C VAL A 602 0.21 11.70 7.59
N VAL A 603 -0.48 12.84 7.72
CA VAL A 603 -1.68 13.15 6.94
C VAL A 603 -1.37 14.24 5.90
N PRO A 604 -1.66 14.02 4.61
CA PRO A 604 -1.52 15.05 3.58
C PRO A 604 -2.26 16.35 3.94
N LYS A 605 -1.65 17.50 3.62
CA LYS A 605 -2.23 18.83 3.88
C LYS A 605 -3.61 19.02 3.23
N SER A 606 -3.85 18.38 2.08
CA SER A 606 -5.13 18.39 1.37
C SER A 606 -6.29 17.84 2.21
N LEU A 607 -6.02 16.99 3.21
CA LEU A 607 -7.03 16.44 4.09
C LEU A 607 -7.22 17.23 5.40
N TRP A 608 -6.30 18.12 5.78
CA TRP A 608 -6.28 18.74 7.12
C TRP A 608 -7.57 19.46 7.48
N ILE A 609 -8.21 20.08 6.49
CA ILE A 609 -9.49 20.78 6.64
C ILE A 609 -10.60 19.83 7.11
N ASP A 610 -10.61 18.58 6.67
CA ASP A 610 -11.67 17.61 6.94
C ASP A 610 -11.42 16.73 8.17
N ILE A 611 -10.15 16.54 8.57
CA ILE A 611 -9.74 15.57 9.61
C ILE A 611 -10.58 15.69 10.87
N ASN A 612 -10.70 16.91 11.41
CA ASN A 612 -11.41 17.11 12.67
C ASN A 612 -12.87 16.67 12.55
N ARG A 613 -13.59 17.16 11.53
CA ARG A 613 -15.00 16.85 11.31
C ARG A 613 -15.23 15.34 11.21
N LEU A 614 -14.45 14.65 10.38
CA LEU A 614 -14.59 13.22 10.14
C LEU A 614 -14.32 12.40 11.40
N LEU A 615 -13.25 12.71 12.14
CA LEU A 615 -12.90 11.96 13.35
C LEU A 615 -13.78 12.29 14.55
N VAL A 616 -14.29 13.52 14.66
CA VAL A 616 -15.28 13.89 15.67
C VAL A 616 -16.57 13.11 15.44
N ARG A 617 -17.13 13.15 14.23
CA ARG A 617 -18.31 12.37 13.84
C ARG A 617 -18.13 10.90 14.16
N HIS A 618 -17.04 10.32 13.66
CA HIS A 618 -16.72 8.92 13.90
C HIS A 618 -16.59 8.59 15.38
N GLY A 619 -15.93 9.47 16.14
CA GLY A 619 -15.73 9.31 17.58
C GLY A 619 -17.00 9.42 18.39
N GLN A 620 -18.02 10.15 17.92
CA GLN A 620 -19.33 10.28 18.57
C GLN A 620 -20.25 9.09 18.23
N GLU A 621 -20.36 8.74 16.95
CA GLU A 621 -21.33 7.76 16.45
C GLU A 621 -20.86 6.31 16.60
N VAL A 622 -19.55 6.05 16.39
CA VAL A 622 -19.00 4.69 16.24
C VAL A 622 -17.90 4.41 17.26
N CYS A 623 -16.79 5.16 17.26
CA CYS A 623 -15.61 4.92 18.08
C CYS A 623 -15.74 5.55 19.49
N GLN A 624 -16.82 5.17 20.18
CA GLN A 624 -17.19 5.69 21.49
C GLN A 624 -16.14 5.35 22.57
N PRO A 625 -15.99 6.18 23.63
CA PRO A 625 -14.95 6.00 24.64
C PRO A 625 -14.99 4.64 25.37
N ARG A 626 -16.18 4.17 25.75
CA ARG A 626 -16.32 2.94 26.57
C ARG A 626 -16.66 1.69 25.76
N ARG A 627 -17.65 1.78 24.87
CA ARG A 627 -18.15 0.64 24.07
C ARG A 627 -18.21 1.03 22.59
N PRO A 628 -17.06 1.08 21.89
CA PRO A 628 -17.06 1.38 20.47
C PRO A 628 -17.84 0.33 19.68
N ARG A 629 -18.57 0.75 18.64
CA ARG A 629 -19.37 -0.11 17.76
C ARG A 629 -18.50 -0.77 16.68
N CYS A 630 -17.38 -1.38 17.08
CA CYS A 630 -16.34 -1.89 16.16
C CYS A 630 -16.88 -2.84 15.06
N PRO A 631 -17.83 -3.77 15.33
CA PRO A 631 -18.37 -4.64 14.27
C PRO A 631 -19.08 -3.89 13.13
N LYS A 632 -19.57 -2.67 13.38
CA LYS A 632 -20.21 -1.80 12.38
C LYS A 632 -19.27 -0.72 11.84
N CYS A 633 -18.00 -0.71 12.26
CA CYS A 633 -17.05 0.32 11.90
C CYS A 633 -16.51 0.10 10.47
N VAL A 634 -16.55 1.15 9.64
CA VAL A 634 -15.97 1.15 8.28
C VAL A 634 -14.45 1.05 8.26
N LEU A 635 -13.80 1.39 9.37
CA LEU A 635 -12.34 1.34 9.52
C LEU A 635 -11.85 0.00 10.09
N ARG A 636 -12.72 -0.99 10.30
CA ARG A 636 -12.33 -2.24 10.96
C ARG A 636 -11.20 -2.99 10.22
N GLY A 637 -11.15 -2.88 8.90
CA GLY A 637 -10.08 -3.48 8.08
C GLY A 637 -8.68 -2.88 8.31
N VAL A 638 -8.59 -1.67 8.85
CA VAL A 638 -7.33 -0.93 9.05
C VAL A 638 -7.11 -0.48 10.50
N CYS A 639 -8.04 -0.80 11.40
CA CYS A 639 -8.02 -0.34 12.79
C CYS A 639 -7.18 -1.27 13.68
N MET A 640 -6.07 -0.75 14.21
CA MET A 640 -5.20 -1.50 15.14
C MET A 640 -5.91 -1.91 16.43
N LEU A 641 -6.80 -1.09 16.98
CA LEU A 641 -7.60 -1.47 18.15
C LEU A 641 -8.46 -2.70 17.86
N TRP A 642 -9.23 -2.67 16.78
CA TRP A 642 -10.09 -3.79 16.39
C TRP A 642 -9.29 -5.06 16.21
N ARG A 643 -8.16 -5.00 15.49
CA ARG A 643 -7.26 -6.13 15.35
C ARG A 643 -6.83 -6.71 16.70
N ARG A 644 -6.37 -5.85 17.61
CA ARG A 644 -5.86 -6.27 18.92
C ARG A 644 -6.93 -6.90 19.79
N GLU A 645 -8.15 -6.38 19.75
CA GLU A 645 -9.29 -6.92 20.50
C GLU A 645 -9.86 -8.18 19.84
N SER A 646 -9.73 -8.30 18.53
CA SER A 646 -10.32 -9.40 17.77
C SER A 646 -9.42 -10.63 17.66
N LEU A 647 -8.10 -10.46 17.61
CA LEU A 647 -7.17 -11.57 17.46
C LEU A 647 -6.69 -12.09 18.82
N PRO A 648 -6.51 -13.42 18.98
CA PRO A 648 -5.92 -13.98 20.19
C PRO A 648 -4.47 -13.49 20.36
N VAL A 649 -4.01 -13.28 21.59
CA VAL A 649 -2.63 -12.84 21.88
C VAL A 649 -1.65 -13.88 21.36
N SER A 650 -0.68 -13.44 20.54
CA SER A 650 0.42 -14.30 20.10
C SER A 650 1.26 -14.67 21.31
N GLN A 651 1.18 -15.91 21.79
CA GLN A 651 2.05 -16.40 22.84
C GLN A 651 3.49 -16.40 22.32
N LYS A 652 4.28 -15.37 22.64
CA LYS A 652 5.75 -15.49 22.59
C LYS A 652 6.10 -16.61 23.58
N LYS A 653 6.58 -17.75 23.09
CA LYS A 653 7.15 -18.80 23.96
C LYS A 653 8.12 -18.09 24.91
N LYS A 654 7.78 -18.01 26.20
CA LYS A 654 8.77 -17.75 27.25
C LYS A 654 9.84 -18.82 27.03
N GLY A 655 11.05 -18.40 26.70
CA GLY A 655 12.18 -19.32 26.70
C GLY A 655 12.18 -20.01 28.06
N LYS A 656 12.11 -21.34 28.07
CA LYS A 656 12.46 -22.10 29.26
C LYS A 656 13.93 -21.75 29.52
N GLY A 657 14.18 -20.77 30.38
CA GLY A 657 15.47 -20.66 31.03
C GLY A 657 15.68 -21.97 31.76
N GLY A 658 16.65 -22.75 31.27
CA GLY A 658 17.17 -23.88 32.04
C GLY A 658 17.71 -23.32 33.35
N ARG A 659 17.17 -23.83 34.45
CA ARG A 659 17.97 -23.99 35.67
C ARG A 659 18.79 -25.26 35.50
#